data_AF-A0A015K308-F1
#
_entry.id   AF-A0A015K308-F1
#
_cell.length_a   1.000
_cell.length_b   1.000
_cell.length_c   1.000
_cell.angle_alpha   90.00
_cell.angle_beta   90.00
_cell.angle_gamma   90.00
#
_symmetry.space_group_name_H-M   'P 1'
#
loop_
_entity.id
_entity.type
_entity.pdbx_description
1 polymer ?
#
loop_
_entity_poly.entity_id
_entity_poly.type
_entity_poly.pdbx_seq_one_letter_code
_entity_poly.pdbx_strand_id
1 'polypeptide(L)'
;MQMDSKIPDVIPETTTEYDNSNDLCKFIPGLYRLLDLCKDEGSNGLVDKIIISQQDVKRLCNKIMPNSFKSISKINYEKLNSRSIRLVGCYGRNELIAKFLFIKNIINQKNYKSMISCSSSADTSSRDYTPSLRPGIYLQQVDKTKNVNPLFLVIHWSEDGCYDDSVSSYRKKNMTNLHRYLTKLTDHQICLMSERDLESIDWQIAPNEVSDDESDDDDGEGGVCYDFEVKKSQEQKEDFEISPGFRINISGLVSCQAQNSYNCFTNIPLDSSVVESVSNQTFFTREILPETKITDSSTIPFKSTSEFREYFRSKLETQKCALILDTDLTMSKLEAIVKDGLDLKEILQPYYDALIKLEQEKAISKEQIIKQDALLIEKLAWQCLRFNYGEFEDSLCDNKDVIEDDEIQYIRDKYPKITSKLEDIVNYIEYLPWVNLKRRFIFARNFCEKNAENNTHEALLDPKKLFLEIFFDKEVDLRNLVDKYNSSNWWMSSIVQKIRDEASNIPDCQFVKYTFQEVKIANAFYDEYVNWRKECFPNKVKGVLSKFSMFNIKPSRKLDLEFDHKKRELEICEITRICSEIKDRYPEGELLIVKDIEIKVPYSTYFGKTSYRLYRETEAIRSAQLKITIYETKISQEDSLELEKDESFVPTPLLPGFGRNPGVSFEIDPEKYDFINISQFDKKFLVILWNKESNRMEFYFDTLRRLPKMIEQQIAIKKLNPGLGSKIAINDSKGLIAIYSPEKAMLNVLGFDDEQTNLNLRYRNIQLLQYYNDTAPEIAHFLFIKNTEDICFVEYTGRAKIYSLINDSFRPGIADFPSSATKILSTPDGACIVAFTAEQQEETEDIQMPDVSISDSENEGISNEEPCDNTEENNETASEKIDNPNSDTKNFNKEEPKKSGSDFVNAHIYFVEGFSQNAKKVIVLPFTKSSIENIQFSVIDKRQIHLITLNKQELFQSVMVKITHAKTQYRFERQSQHISLGQVKIENNRSLTILGKDTMFNRDLRVGDYLIIGDEKRQVSEIIYDNVLKIVKPSFDHFNVGQWSSFEIEQRNTNNGLIDAYAMVFTKYATTTPIGRIDNPLKATFAADVSENSEVASYETKIQKYVAKMFEKVKKETKKPSGHLKHFKAGYTIFENLILNEESTEYQFGEWIIQLFCLIPIQIAIARDNEFVPLQDGVFSPEIDQPTFDEGYGLIGSVSKAISFGWYEAIFEHYADLEVKVISSMGEQSCGK
;
A
#
# COMPACT_ATOMS: atom_id res chain seq x y z
N MET A 1 -17.96 -25.49 52.18
CA MET A 1 -16.63 -24.86 52.01
C MET A 1 -16.63 -24.19 50.65
N GLN A 2 -16.60 -22.86 50.60
CA GLN A 2 -16.25 -22.12 49.38
C GLN A 2 -14.73 -22.18 49.21
N MET A 3 -14.27 -22.19 47.97
CA MET A 3 -12.94 -21.71 47.60
C MET A 3 -13.06 -20.92 46.31
N ASP A 4 -12.60 -19.67 46.36
CA ASP A 4 -12.73 -18.70 45.28
C ASP A 4 -11.70 -18.94 44.17
N SER A 5 -12.15 -19.00 42.93
CA SER A 5 -11.28 -18.85 41.76
C SER A 5 -11.14 -17.36 41.41
N LYS A 6 -10.06 -16.72 41.84
CA LYS A 6 -9.70 -15.37 41.39
C LYS A 6 -9.26 -15.41 39.92
N ILE A 7 -10.00 -14.74 39.05
CA ILE A 7 -9.54 -14.32 37.73
C ILE A 7 -8.93 -12.92 37.89
N PRO A 8 -7.74 -12.62 37.34
CA PRO A 8 -7.14 -11.30 37.40
C PRO A 8 -7.58 -10.44 36.19
N ASP A 9 -8.64 -9.66 36.36
CA ASP A 9 -8.99 -8.60 35.40
C ASP A 9 -8.08 -7.37 35.63
N VAL A 10 -7.04 -7.25 34.82
CA VAL A 10 -6.33 -5.98 34.57
C VAL A 10 -5.99 -5.91 33.08
N ILE A 11 -6.89 -5.32 32.31
CA ILE A 11 -6.58 -4.80 30.98
C ILE A 11 -5.86 -3.44 31.22
N PRO A 12 -4.70 -3.17 30.61
CA PRO A 12 -4.02 -1.90 30.78
C PRO A 12 -4.72 -0.81 29.96
N GLU A 13 -5.39 0.14 30.63
CA GLU A 13 -5.85 1.39 30.00
C GLU A 13 -4.65 2.17 29.47
N THR A 14 -4.52 2.26 28.14
CA THR A 14 -3.41 2.92 27.43
C THR A 14 -3.56 4.43 27.39
N THR A 15 -3.45 5.10 28.54
CA THR A 15 -3.23 6.55 28.57
C THR A 15 -1.78 6.87 28.19
N THR A 16 -1.58 7.59 27.09
CA THR A 16 -0.27 8.12 26.67
C THR A 16 0.19 9.26 27.58
N GLU A 17 0.74 8.93 28.75
CA GLU A 17 1.57 9.85 29.53
C GLU A 17 3.05 9.50 29.37
N TYR A 18 3.86 10.50 29.00
CA TYR A 18 5.32 10.41 29.14
C TYR A 18 5.65 10.25 30.62
N ASP A 19 6.06 9.04 31.04
CA ASP A 19 6.44 8.75 32.43
C ASP A 19 7.82 9.32 32.76
N ASN A 20 7.90 10.65 32.79
CA ASN A 20 9.08 11.40 33.20
C ASN A 20 9.36 11.14 34.69
N SER A 21 10.43 10.39 34.95
CA SER A 21 10.91 10.00 36.28
C SER A 21 11.37 11.17 37.17
N ASN A 22 11.38 12.40 36.63
CA ASN A 22 11.91 13.62 37.26
C ASN A 22 10.83 14.60 37.77
N ASP A 23 9.53 14.32 37.71
CA ASP A 23 8.48 15.27 38.16
C ASP A 23 8.47 15.44 39.70
N LEU A 24 8.74 16.66 40.21
CA LEU A 24 8.73 16.95 41.66
C LEU A 24 7.40 16.67 42.35
N CYS A 25 6.26 16.70 41.63
CA CYS A 25 4.95 16.45 42.21
C CYS A 25 4.86 15.07 42.87
N LYS A 26 5.51 14.05 42.28
CA LYS A 26 5.56 12.67 42.80
C LYS A 26 6.35 12.57 44.13
N PHE A 27 7.22 13.52 44.44
CA PHE A 27 8.13 13.48 45.60
C PHE A 27 7.73 14.40 46.78
N ILE A 28 6.81 15.34 46.60
CA ILE A 28 6.37 16.27 47.65
C ILE A 28 5.13 15.71 48.37
N PRO A 29 5.22 15.32 49.66
CA PRO A 29 4.10 14.68 50.35
C PRO A 29 2.90 15.63 50.52
N GLY A 30 1.73 15.18 50.05
CA GLY A 30 0.50 15.96 50.15
C GLY A 30 0.36 17.05 49.08
N LEU A 31 1.24 17.08 48.08
CA LEU A 31 1.03 17.83 46.84
C LEU A 31 0.21 17.01 45.85
N TYR A 32 -0.65 17.70 45.10
CA TYR A 32 -1.46 17.17 44.02
C TYR A 32 -1.46 18.19 42.90
N ARG A 33 -1.13 17.81 41.67
CA ARG A 33 -1.44 18.64 40.51
C ARG A 33 -2.95 18.60 40.29
N LEU A 34 -3.57 19.76 40.09
CA LEU A 34 -4.96 19.85 39.65
C LEU A 34 -4.98 20.10 38.15
N LEU A 35 -4.31 21.18 37.72
CA LEU A 35 -4.22 21.61 36.34
C LEU A 35 -2.76 21.65 35.88
N ASP A 36 -2.52 21.27 34.63
CA ASP A 36 -1.18 21.10 34.03
C ASP A 36 -1.11 21.86 32.69
N LEU A 37 -0.02 22.59 32.43
CA LEU A 37 0.24 23.23 31.14
C LEU A 37 1.09 22.29 30.27
N CYS A 38 0.49 21.75 29.21
CA CYS A 38 1.07 20.76 28.32
C CYS A 38 1.11 21.26 26.88
N LYS A 39 2.02 20.74 26.04
CA LYS A 39 2.05 21.03 24.60
C LYS A 39 1.35 19.91 23.83
N ASP A 40 0.40 20.29 22.98
CA ASP A 40 -0.43 19.40 22.16
C ASP A 40 -0.22 19.75 20.66
N GLU A 41 -0.42 18.79 19.76
CA GLU A 41 -0.20 18.97 18.33
C GLU A 41 -1.42 19.58 17.62
N GLY A 42 -1.45 20.92 17.58
CA GLY A 42 -2.43 21.66 16.79
C GLY A 42 -2.17 21.60 15.29
N SER A 43 -3.16 22.02 14.49
CA SER A 43 -3.10 22.08 13.03
C SER A 43 -1.93 22.92 12.47
N ASN A 44 -1.44 23.88 13.27
CA ASN A 44 -0.33 24.77 12.90
C ASN A 44 0.94 24.55 13.78
N GLY A 45 1.08 23.38 14.42
CA GLY A 45 2.21 23.02 15.29
C GLY A 45 1.86 22.91 16.78
N LEU A 46 2.88 22.89 17.65
CA LEU A 46 2.70 22.69 19.09
C LEU A 46 2.00 23.89 19.78
N VAL A 47 0.87 23.64 20.42
CA VAL A 47 0.04 24.63 21.14
C VAL A 47 -0.04 24.28 22.63
N ASP A 48 0.06 25.26 23.53
CA ASP A 48 -0.17 25.02 24.96
C ASP A 48 -1.66 24.77 25.25
N LYS A 49 -1.93 23.67 25.96
CA LYS A 49 -3.23 23.19 26.39
C LYS A 49 -3.21 22.99 27.90
N ILE A 50 -4.26 23.41 28.59
CA ILE A 50 -4.39 23.21 30.04
C ILE A 50 -5.28 22.00 30.29
N ILE A 51 -4.73 20.97 30.94
CA ILE A 51 -5.40 19.69 31.20
C ILE A 51 -5.57 19.42 32.71
N ILE A 52 -6.49 18.53 33.07
CA ILE A 52 -6.73 18.10 34.46
C ILE A 52 -5.87 16.86 34.75
N SER A 53 -5.12 16.85 35.86
CA SER A 53 -4.33 15.67 36.26
C SER A 53 -5.22 14.59 36.88
N GLN A 54 -5.72 13.68 36.03
CA GLN A 54 -6.62 12.60 36.42
C GLN A 54 -6.10 11.75 37.59
N GLN A 55 -4.82 11.37 37.56
CA GLN A 55 -4.20 10.53 38.59
C GLN A 55 -4.11 11.23 39.94
N ASP A 56 -3.69 12.50 39.96
CA ASP A 56 -3.55 13.28 41.19
C ASP A 56 -4.91 13.62 41.80
N VAL A 57 -5.92 13.98 40.99
CA VAL A 57 -7.29 14.20 41.47
C VAL A 57 -7.91 12.90 41.99
N LYS A 58 -7.66 11.74 41.36
CA LYS A 58 -8.07 10.42 41.86
C LYS A 58 -7.38 10.05 43.17
N ARG A 59 -6.11 10.40 43.34
CA ARG A 59 -5.35 10.24 44.59
C ARG A 59 -5.89 11.16 45.70
N LEU A 60 -6.28 12.39 45.37
CA LEU A 60 -6.87 13.36 46.30
C LEU A 60 -8.24 12.88 46.81
N CYS A 61 -9.17 12.59 45.89
CA CYS A 61 -10.54 12.20 46.22
C CYS A 61 -10.57 10.95 47.11
N ASN A 62 -9.83 9.89 46.74
CA ASN A 62 -9.79 8.66 47.51
C ASN A 62 -9.01 8.76 48.83
N LYS A 63 -8.14 9.76 49.01
CA LYS A 63 -7.49 10.03 50.29
C LYS A 63 -8.41 10.74 51.28
N ILE A 64 -9.21 11.71 50.81
CA ILE A 64 -10.18 12.42 51.66
C ILE A 64 -11.37 11.51 51.98
N MET A 65 -11.86 10.76 50.99
CA MET A 65 -12.96 9.81 51.15
C MET A 65 -12.70 8.53 50.32
N PRO A 66 -12.32 7.40 50.96
CA PRO A 66 -11.99 6.16 50.25
C PRO A 66 -13.12 5.62 49.37
N ASN A 67 -12.78 5.13 48.19
CA ASN A 67 -13.71 4.60 47.18
C ASN A 67 -14.81 5.60 46.81
N SER A 68 -14.44 6.87 46.62
CA SER A 68 -15.33 7.94 46.14
C SER A 68 -15.21 8.13 44.62
N PHE A 69 -14.01 7.92 44.07
CA PHE A 69 -13.70 8.08 42.65
C PHE A 69 -13.09 6.77 42.12
N LYS A 70 -13.84 6.05 41.30
CA LYS A 70 -13.42 4.76 40.70
C LYS A 70 -12.82 4.96 39.30
N SER A 71 -13.62 5.50 38.39
CA SER A 71 -13.25 5.97 37.04
C SER A 71 -13.77 7.40 36.88
N ILE A 72 -13.35 8.10 35.82
CA ILE A 72 -13.74 9.50 35.57
C ILE A 72 -15.26 9.67 35.43
N SER A 73 -15.92 8.70 34.81
CA SER A 73 -17.38 8.58 34.71
C SER A 73 -18.07 8.02 35.97
N LYS A 74 -17.34 7.64 37.02
CA LYS A 74 -17.90 7.02 38.25
C LYS A 74 -17.31 7.66 39.51
N ILE A 75 -17.80 8.86 39.80
CA ILE A 75 -17.46 9.68 40.96
C ILE A 75 -18.72 9.92 41.78
N ASN A 76 -18.72 9.49 43.05
CA ASN A 76 -19.87 9.69 43.94
C ASN A 76 -19.73 11.02 44.70
N TYR A 77 -20.31 12.07 44.14
CA TYR A 77 -20.24 13.44 44.69
C TYR A 77 -20.98 13.60 46.02
N GLU A 78 -22.09 12.89 46.25
CA GLU A 78 -22.79 12.89 47.55
C GLU A 78 -21.86 12.43 48.68
N LYS A 79 -21.11 11.34 48.45
CA LYS A 79 -20.15 10.79 49.40
C LYS A 79 -18.94 11.70 49.58
N LEU A 80 -18.52 12.44 48.54
CA LEU A 80 -17.52 13.49 48.66
C LEU A 80 -18.04 14.67 49.51
N ASN A 81 -19.28 15.10 49.31
CA ASN A 81 -19.98 16.16 50.04
C ASN A 81 -20.25 15.81 51.52
N SER A 82 -20.04 14.57 51.96
CA SER A 82 -19.97 14.24 53.40
C SER A 82 -18.69 14.75 54.10
N ARG A 83 -17.78 15.40 53.35
CA ARG A 83 -16.59 16.08 53.84
C ARG A 83 -16.53 17.50 53.28
N SER A 84 -16.18 18.44 54.15
CA SER A 84 -15.73 19.76 53.75
C SER A 84 -14.21 19.87 53.79
N ILE A 85 -13.68 20.77 52.97
CA ILE A 85 -12.27 21.14 52.93
C ILE A 85 -12.13 22.64 53.13
N ARG A 86 -11.00 23.08 53.68
CA ARG A 86 -10.67 24.49 53.81
C ARG A 86 -9.61 24.87 52.78
N LEU A 87 -9.80 25.96 52.05
CA LEU A 87 -8.92 26.39 50.97
C LEU A 87 -8.45 27.83 51.14
N VAL A 88 -7.23 28.08 50.67
CA VAL A 88 -6.63 29.40 50.47
C VAL A 88 -5.88 29.37 49.13
N GLY A 89 -6.11 30.34 48.25
CA GLY A 89 -5.34 30.52 47.02
C GLY A 89 -3.99 31.18 47.30
N CYS A 90 -2.97 30.86 46.50
CA CYS A 90 -1.63 31.40 46.62
C CYS A 90 -0.98 31.56 45.25
N TYR A 91 -0.46 32.75 44.96
CA TYR A 91 0.29 33.05 43.75
C TYR A 91 1.38 34.10 44.04
N GLY A 92 2.29 34.32 43.09
CA GLY A 92 3.43 35.21 43.23
C GLY A 92 4.66 34.62 42.54
N ARG A 93 5.86 35.14 42.84
CA ARG A 93 7.11 34.53 42.33
C ARG A 93 7.28 33.12 42.93
N ASN A 94 7.57 32.13 42.08
CA ASN A 94 7.76 30.71 42.45
C ASN A 94 8.74 30.52 43.64
N GLU A 95 9.82 31.30 43.68
CA GLU A 95 10.81 31.33 44.77
C GLU A 95 10.19 31.69 46.13
N LEU A 96 9.31 32.69 46.16
CA LEU A 96 8.62 33.16 47.38
C LEU A 96 7.57 32.14 47.84
N ILE A 97 6.87 31.48 46.90
CA ILE A 97 5.97 30.37 47.19
C ILE A 97 6.75 29.21 47.86
N ALA A 98 7.91 28.83 47.30
CA ALA A 98 8.78 27.82 47.90
C ALA A 98 9.27 28.23 49.31
N LYS A 99 9.70 29.50 49.47
CA LYS A 99 10.10 30.07 50.77
C LYS A 99 8.97 30.03 51.80
N PHE A 100 7.74 30.35 51.38
CA PHE A 100 6.57 30.37 52.25
C PHE A 100 6.21 28.96 52.74
N LEU A 101 6.16 27.98 51.83
CA LEU A 101 5.92 26.58 52.17
C LEU A 101 6.98 26.01 53.14
N PHE A 102 8.24 26.44 53.00
CA PHE A 102 9.32 26.03 53.90
C PHE A 102 9.19 26.68 55.28
N ILE A 103 8.98 28.00 55.36
CA ILE A 103 8.84 28.75 56.62
C ILE A 103 7.62 28.27 57.43
N LYS A 104 6.49 27.97 56.78
CA LYS A 104 5.31 27.41 57.44
C LYS A 104 5.43 25.89 57.72
N ASN A 105 6.62 25.30 57.59
CA ASN A 105 6.95 23.89 57.86
C ASN A 105 6.08 22.87 57.08
N ILE A 106 5.57 23.26 55.91
CA ILE A 106 4.74 22.41 55.05
C ILE A 106 5.67 21.42 54.32
N ILE A 107 6.65 21.95 53.57
CA ILE A 107 7.69 21.17 52.87
C ILE A 107 8.99 21.07 53.70
N ASN A 108 9.82 20.08 53.39
CA ASN A 108 11.13 19.90 54.02
C ASN A 108 12.25 20.65 53.27
N GLN A 109 13.43 20.75 53.89
CA GLN A 109 14.58 21.47 53.32
C GLN A 109 15.10 20.86 52.00
N LYS A 110 14.93 19.55 51.77
CA LYS A 110 15.31 18.89 50.52
C LYS A 110 14.41 19.38 49.37
N ASN A 111 13.09 19.33 49.57
CA ASN A 111 12.10 19.75 48.59
C ASN A 111 12.20 21.25 48.30
N TYR A 112 12.41 22.08 49.33
CA TYR A 112 12.68 23.51 49.20
C TYR A 112 13.89 23.79 48.28
N LYS A 113 15.03 23.13 48.53
CA LYS A 113 16.22 23.26 47.67
C LYS A 113 15.95 22.81 46.24
N SER A 114 15.23 21.71 46.04
CA SER A 114 14.88 21.20 44.71
C SER A 114 13.98 22.14 43.92
N MET A 115 13.00 22.79 44.57
CA MET A 115 12.12 23.78 43.95
C MET A 115 12.87 25.04 43.51
N ILE A 116 13.91 25.46 44.25
CA ILE A 116 14.71 26.66 43.93
C ILE A 116 15.85 26.36 42.95
N SER A 117 16.41 25.15 42.93
CA SER A 117 17.52 24.80 42.01
C SER A 117 17.15 24.83 40.52
N CYS A 118 15.87 24.97 40.18
CA CYS A 118 15.42 25.18 38.81
C CYS A 118 15.58 26.63 38.33
N SER A 119 15.70 27.60 39.25
CA SER A 119 15.63 29.04 38.96
C SER A 119 16.97 29.68 38.56
N SER A 120 18.08 28.93 38.59
CA SER A 120 19.43 29.53 38.67
C SER A 120 20.50 28.99 37.68
N SER A 121 20.12 28.43 36.53
CA SER A 121 21.09 28.00 35.50
C SER A 121 20.67 28.42 34.09
N ALA A 122 21.42 29.36 33.50
CA ALA A 122 21.24 29.85 32.13
C ALA A 122 22.08 29.10 31.08
N ASP A 123 22.75 28.00 31.46
CA ASP A 123 23.63 27.23 30.57
C ASP A 123 22.88 26.12 29.82
N THR A 124 22.85 26.23 28.49
CA THR A 124 21.89 25.54 27.61
C THR A 124 22.29 24.11 27.18
N SER A 125 23.18 23.41 27.91
CA SER A 125 23.87 22.21 27.39
C SER A 125 23.73 20.91 28.19
N SER A 126 22.96 20.85 29.29
CA SER A 126 22.65 19.58 29.98
C SER A 126 21.30 19.60 30.71
N ARG A 127 20.22 19.16 30.04
CA ARG A 127 18.83 19.43 30.50
C ARG A 127 17.99 18.22 31.00
N ASP A 128 18.58 17.03 31.13
CA ASP A 128 17.79 15.79 31.30
C ASP A 128 17.66 15.24 32.73
N TYR A 129 18.25 15.86 33.76
CA TYR A 129 18.33 15.26 35.12
C TYR A 129 18.05 16.19 36.33
N THR A 130 17.48 17.38 36.14
CA THR A 130 17.01 18.21 37.28
C THR A 130 15.50 18.06 37.48
N PRO A 131 15.05 17.62 38.68
CA PRO A 131 13.62 17.47 38.94
C PRO A 131 12.97 18.84 39.18
N SER A 132 11.89 19.14 38.47
CA SER A 132 11.19 20.43 38.49
C SER A 132 9.67 20.27 38.68
N LEU A 133 8.98 21.37 39.01
CA LEU A 133 7.52 21.47 38.91
C LEU A 133 7.15 22.18 37.61
N ARG A 134 6.21 21.61 36.86
CA ARG A 134 5.68 22.20 35.62
C ARG A 134 4.67 23.32 35.93
N PRO A 135 4.51 24.34 35.07
CA PRO A 135 3.50 25.38 35.26
C PRO A 135 2.08 24.80 35.35
N GLY A 136 1.28 25.30 36.30
CA GLY A 136 -0.05 24.75 36.55
C GLY A 136 -0.66 25.17 37.89
N ILE A 137 -1.81 24.59 38.21
CA ILE A 137 -2.47 24.75 39.51
C ILE A 137 -2.26 23.48 40.34
N TYR A 138 -1.75 23.65 41.56
CA TYR A 138 -1.47 22.57 42.50
C TYR A 138 -2.28 22.74 43.79
N LEU A 139 -2.49 21.65 44.51
CA LEU A 139 -3.11 21.62 45.84
C LEU A 139 -2.12 21.01 46.83
N GLN A 140 -1.68 21.79 47.82
CA GLN A 140 -0.78 21.35 48.88
C GLN A 140 -1.54 21.22 50.21
N GLN A 141 -1.52 20.03 50.82
CA GLN A 141 -2.07 19.83 52.16
C GLN A 141 -1.20 20.54 53.21
N VAL A 142 -1.83 21.38 54.04
CA VAL A 142 -1.16 22.14 55.12
C VAL A 142 -1.17 21.35 56.42
N ASP A 143 -2.33 20.84 56.84
CA ASP A 143 -2.49 20.08 58.08
C ASP A 143 -1.98 18.64 57.94
N LYS A 144 -0.98 18.24 58.74
CA LYS A 144 -0.46 16.86 58.82
C LYS A 144 -1.30 15.94 59.73
N THR A 145 -2.24 16.49 60.48
CA THR A 145 -3.15 15.75 61.39
C THR A 145 -4.40 15.27 60.67
N LYS A 146 -5.07 14.24 61.24
CA LYS A 146 -6.39 13.78 60.77
C LYS A 146 -7.52 14.71 61.26
N ASN A 147 -7.44 16.00 60.92
CA ASN A 147 -8.52 16.96 61.17
C ASN A 147 -9.78 16.56 60.40
N VAL A 148 -10.95 16.93 60.91
CA VAL A 148 -12.24 16.60 60.27
C VAL A 148 -12.36 17.29 58.90
N ASN A 149 -11.93 18.56 58.84
CA ASN A 149 -11.99 19.44 57.67
C ASN A 149 -10.55 19.92 57.35
N PRO A 150 -9.79 19.19 56.50
CA PRO A 150 -8.39 19.49 56.22
C PRO A 150 -8.20 20.81 55.47
N LEU A 151 -7.14 21.55 55.82
CA LEU A 151 -6.70 22.77 55.14
C LEU A 151 -5.73 22.46 53.99
N PHE A 152 -6.00 23.03 52.82
CA PHE A 152 -5.12 23.01 51.65
C PHE A 152 -4.83 24.41 51.12
N LEU A 153 -3.66 24.56 50.51
CA LEU A 153 -3.24 25.73 49.75
C LEU A 153 -3.36 25.42 48.26
N VAL A 154 -4.15 26.20 47.52
CA VAL A 154 -4.25 26.14 46.05
C VAL A 154 -3.16 27.05 45.49
N ILE A 155 -2.14 26.47 44.87
CA ILE A 155 -0.93 27.17 44.41
C ILE A 155 -1.00 27.34 42.90
N HIS A 156 -0.97 28.58 42.42
CA HIS A 156 -0.61 28.87 41.04
C HIS A 156 0.92 28.86 40.92
N TRP A 157 1.46 27.76 40.39
CA TRP A 157 2.88 27.64 40.06
C TRP A 157 3.05 28.10 38.62
N SER A 158 3.60 29.29 38.42
CA SER A 158 3.52 30.00 37.15
C SER A 158 4.73 29.72 36.25
N GLU A 159 4.66 30.13 34.98
CA GLU A 159 5.88 30.29 34.17
C GLU A 159 6.80 31.37 34.76
N ASP A 160 8.12 31.19 34.62
CA ASP A 160 9.08 32.16 35.15
C ASP A 160 9.03 33.48 34.35
N GLY A 161 9.00 34.59 35.11
CA GLY A 161 8.88 35.96 34.59
C GLY A 161 7.49 36.34 34.05
N CYS A 162 6.47 35.50 34.19
CA CYS A 162 5.15 35.77 33.57
C CYS A 162 4.35 36.96 34.14
N TYR A 163 4.78 37.52 35.28
CA TYR A 163 4.21 38.74 35.85
C TYR A 163 4.99 40.02 35.48
N ASP A 164 6.22 39.89 34.96
CA ASP A 164 7.05 41.02 34.59
C ASP A 164 6.51 41.65 33.28
N ASP A 165 6.41 42.98 33.19
CA ASP A 165 5.66 43.65 32.11
C ASP A 165 6.27 43.47 30.71
N SER A 166 7.56 43.12 30.62
CA SER A 166 8.30 42.85 29.37
C SER A 166 8.14 41.42 28.82
N VAL A 167 7.34 40.57 29.46
CA VAL A 167 7.15 39.17 29.04
C VAL A 167 6.23 39.03 27.81
N SER A 168 6.43 37.99 27.00
CA SER A 168 5.65 37.76 25.77
C SER A 168 4.15 37.58 26.01
N SER A 169 3.34 38.04 25.05
CA SER A 169 1.86 37.95 25.08
C SER A 169 1.35 36.53 25.33
N TYR A 170 2.06 35.51 24.84
CA TYR A 170 1.78 34.10 25.09
C TYR A 170 1.86 33.73 26.58
N ARG A 171 2.95 34.10 27.27
CA ARG A 171 3.09 33.85 28.72
C ARG A 171 2.08 34.66 29.53
N LYS A 172 1.79 35.90 29.11
CA LYS A 172 0.70 36.70 29.72
C LYS A 172 -0.67 36.00 29.56
N LYS A 173 -0.96 35.40 28.40
CA LYS A 173 -2.18 34.61 28.14
C LYS A 173 -2.23 33.36 29.03
N ASN A 174 -1.15 32.58 29.13
CA ASN A 174 -1.05 31.41 30.00
C ASN A 174 -1.24 31.76 31.49
N MET A 175 -0.54 32.80 31.97
CA MET A 175 -0.66 33.33 33.32
C MET A 175 -2.11 33.75 33.62
N THR A 176 -2.75 34.51 32.71
CA THR A 176 -4.14 34.94 32.86
C THR A 176 -5.11 33.74 32.89
N ASN A 177 -4.87 32.72 32.06
CA ASN A 177 -5.69 31.50 32.03
C ASN A 177 -5.58 30.71 33.33
N LEU A 178 -4.38 30.55 33.89
CA LEU A 178 -4.16 29.86 35.16
C LEU A 178 -4.70 30.67 36.34
N HIS A 179 -4.49 31.99 36.34
CA HIS A 179 -5.01 32.89 37.37
C HIS A 179 -6.55 32.92 37.38
N ARG A 180 -7.20 32.82 36.20
CA ARG A 180 -8.67 32.61 36.09
C ARG A 180 -9.14 31.39 36.86
N TYR A 181 -8.40 30.27 36.79
CA TYR A 181 -8.79 29.08 37.57
C TYR A 181 -8.63 29.31 39.06
N LEU A 182 -7.57 30.01 39.50
CA LEU A 182 -7.40 30.37 40.91
C LEU A 182 -8.59 31.21 41.43
N THR A 183 -9.08 32.18 40.65
CA THR A 183 -10.25 33.03 41.01
C THR A 183 -11.59 32.31 41.01
N LYS A 184 -11.69 31.12 40.42
CA LYS A 184 -12.91 30.28 40.46
C LYS A 184 -12.80 29.11 41.45
N LEU A 185 -11.59 28.73 41.87
CA LEU A 185 -11.35 27.66 42.84
C LEU A 185 -11.23 28.15 44.29
N THR A 186 -10.99 29.45 44.51
CA THR A 186 -10.78 30.04 45.85
C THR A 186 -11.32 31.46 45.97
N ASP A 187 -12.17 31.68 46.98
CA ASP A 187 -12.73 32.98 47.38
C ASP A 187 -11.70 33.87 48.12
N HIS A 188 -10.65 33.28 48.68
CA HIS A 188 -9.54 34.01 49.30
C HIS A 188 -8.21 33.65 48.64
N GLN A 189 -7.42 34.65 48.25
CA GLN A 189 -6.12 34.49 47.64
C GLN A 189 -5.02 35.30 48.34
N ILE A 190 -3.80 34.75 48.37
CA ILE A 190 -2.60 35.40 48.87
C ILE A 190 -1.67 35.68 47.68
N CYS A 191 -1.22 36.93 47.53
CA CYS A 191 -0.17 37.32 46.59
C CYS A 191 1.15 37.46 47.34
N LEU A 192 2.15 36.63 47.04
CA LEU A 192 3.49 36.72 47.64
C LEU A 192 4.39 37.64 46.80
N MET A 193 4.85 38.72 47.42
CA MET A 193 5.68 39.78 46.81
C MET A 193 7.00 39.94 47.55
N SER A 194 8.08 40.34 46.86
CA SER A 194 9.32 40.79 47.49
C SER A 194 9.34 42.32 47.66
N GLU A 195 10.25 42.83 48.50
CA GLU A 195 10.50 44.27 48.64
C GLU A 195 10.74 44.95 47.27
N ARG A 196 11.53 44.32 46.39
CA ARG A 196 11.79 44.78 45.01
C ARG A 196 10.55 44.84 44.13
N ASP A 197 9.57 43.96 44.37
CA ASP A 197 8.31 43.98 43.64
C ASP A 197 7.45 45.19 44.08
N LEU A 198 7.41 45.50 45.38
CA LEU A 198 6.70 46.69 45.88
C LEU A 198 7.31 48.02 45.40
N GLU A 199 8.64 48.07 45.26
CA GLU A 199 9.36 49.24 44.75
C GLU A 199 9.17 49.47 43.24
N SER A 200 8.85 48.41 42.48
CA SER A 200 8.68 48.46 41.02
C SER A 200 7.22 48.60 40.54
N ILE A 201 6.25 48.65 41.45
CA ILE A 201 4.84 48.94 41.10
C ILE A 201 4.67 50.43 40.78
N ASP A 202 4.12 50.73 39.60
CA ASP A 202 3.61 52.06 39.28
C ASP A 202 2.23 52.28 39.91
N TRP A 203 2.19 53.04 41.01
CA TRP A 203 0.97 53.40 41.72
C TRP A 203 0.11 54.45 40.97
N GLN A 204 0.59 55.00 39.85
CA GLN A 204 -0.13 55.98 39.04
C GLN A 204 -0.80 55.36 37.81
N ILE A 205 -2.03 54.85 38.00
CA ILE A 205 -2.94 54.59 36.88
C ILE A 205 -3.26 55.95 36.23
N ALA A 206 -2.72 56.16 35.03
CA ALA A 206 -2.83 57.41 34.28
C ALA A 206 -4.30 57.67 33.86
N PRO A 207 -4.83 58.89 34.09
CA PRO A 207 -6.13 59.27 33.58
C PRO A 207 -5.98 59.76 32.13
N ASN A 208 -6.19 58.88 31.15
CA ASN A 208 -6.30 59.34 29.77
C ASN A 208 -7.62 60.11 29.61
N GLU A 209 -7.49 61.36 29.17
CA GLU A 209 -8.61 62.29 29.01
C GLU A 209 -9.49 61.92 27.80
N VAL A 210 -10.66 62.56 27.80
CA VAL A 210 -11.79 62.33 26.89
C VAL A 210 -11.41 62.54 25.42
N SER A 211 -11.69 61.53 24.60
CA SER A 211 -12.11 61.71 23.21
C SER A 211 -13.33 60.82 22.99
N ASP A 212 -14.50 61.44 22.80
CA ASP A 212 -15.73 60.75 22.43
C ASP A 212 -15.72 60.52 20.91
N ASP A 213 -15.48 59.29 20.49
CA ASP A 213 -15.89 58.79 19.16
C ASP A 213 -16.43 57.36 19.34
N GLU A 214 -17.65 57.11 18.87
CA GLU A 214 -18.33 55.83 19.01
C GLU A 214 -17.86 54.84 17.92
N SER A 215 -16.86 54.02 18.24
CA SER A 215 -16.59 52.76 17.54
C SER A 215 -16.69 51.59 18.51
N ASP A 216 -17.80 50.84 18.46
CA ASP A 216 -17.97 49.58 19.21
C ASP A 216 -17.12 48.45 18.57
N ASP A 217 -15.82 48.44 18.86
CA ASP A 217 -14.93 47.28 18.70
C ASP A 217 -14.27 46.96 20.05
N ASP A 218 -14.71 45.88 20.71
CA ASP A 218 -14.30 45.47 22.07
C ASP A 218 -13.05 44.58 22.04
N ASP A 219 -11.89 45.18 21.72
CA ASP A 219 -10.57 44.56 21.88
C ASP A 219 -9.71 45.36 22.89
N GLY A 220 -9.99 45.13 24.17
CA GLY A 220 -9.27 45.75 25.29
C GLY A 220 -7.84 45.20 25.50
N GLU A 221 -6.89 45.60 24.66
CA GLU A 221 -5.45 45.33 24.86
C GLU A 221 -4.65 46.64 25.03
N GLY A 222 -4.46 47.06 26.29
CA GLY A 222 -3.73 48.28 26.63
C GLY A 222 -2.21 48.10 26.62
N GLY A 223 -1.55 48.36 25.50
CA GLY A 223 -0.08 48.37 25.43
C GLY A 223 0.47 48.69 24.05
N VAL A 224 0.83 49.97 23.82
CA VAL A 224 1.19 50.55 22.51
C VAL A 224 0.01 50.55 21.53
N CYS A 225 -0.58 51.73 21.33
CA CYS A 225 -1.52 51.96 20.25
C CYS A 225 -0.75 51.87 18.92
N TYR A 226 -0.92 50.75 18.23
CA TYR A 226 -0.68 50.69 16.80
C TYR A 226 -1.98 51.09 16.12
N ASP A 227 -1.97 52.18 15.38
CA ASP A 227 -3.04 52.51 14.45
C ASP A 227 -3.01 51.48 13.32
N PHE A 228 -3.67 50.35 13.57
CA PHE A 228 -4.08 49.42 12.53
C PHE A 228 -5.28 50.03 11.83
N GLU A 229 -5.01 50.83 10.81
CA GLU A 229 -6.06 51.20 9.87
C GLU A 229 -6.59 49.90 9.26
N VAL A 230 -7.81 49.50 9.63
CA VAL A 230 -8.53 48.39 8.98
C VAL A 230 -8.95 48.89 7.60
N LYS A 231 -7.96 49.03 6.72
CA LYS A 231 -8.22 49.04 5.30
C LYS A 231 -8.86 47.71 5.00
N LYS A 232 -9.99 47.77 4.32
CA LYS A 232 -10.43 46.72 3.42
C LYS A 232 -9.40 46.65 2.29
N SER A 233 -8.17 46.19 2.60
CA SER A 233 -7.15 45.89 1.62
C SER A 233 -7.80 44.93 0.65
N GLN A 234 -7.93 45.39 -0.60
CA GLN A 234 -8.73 44.82 -1.69
C GLN A 234 -9.48 43.54 -1.31
N GLU A 235 -10.81 43.56 -1.38
CA GLU A 235 -11.57 42.30 -1.53
C GLU A 235 -10.79 41.40 -2.48
N GLN A 236 -10.25 40.29 -1.97
CA GLN A 236 -9.83 39.19 -2.84
C GLN A 236 -11.13 38.65 -3.40
N LYS A 237 -11.59 39.33 -4.46
CA LYS A 237 -12.72 38.94 -5.24
C LYS A 237 -12.44 37.51 -5.69
N GLU A 238 -13.46 36.68 -5.62
CA GLU A 238 -13.39 35.34 -6.15
C GLU A 238 -12.79 35.40 -7.57
N ASP A 239 -11.60 34.84 -7.72
CA ASP A 239 -10.87 34.92 -8.97
C ASP A 239 -10.36 33.55 -9.40
N PHE A 240 -10.22 33.42 -10.71
CA PHE A 240 -9.80 32.23 -11.40
C PHE A 240 -8.68 32.66 -12.35
N GLU A 241 -7.45 32.33 -11.99
CA GLU A 241 -6.26 32.61 -12.78
C GLU A 241 -5.82 31.35 -13.50
N ILE A 242 -5.23 31.51 -14.69
CA ILE A 242 -4.64 30.42 -15.46
C ILE A 242 -3.17 30.72 -15.73
N SER A 243 -2.33 29.69 -15.61
CA SER A 243 -0.90 29.75 -15.94
C SER A 243 -0.50 28.56 -16.83
N PRO A 244 0.59 28.66 -17.60
CA PRO A 244 1.05 27.59 -18.48
C PRO A 244 1.31 26.29 -17.70
N GLY A 245 0.72 25.17 -18.14
CA GLY A 245 1.01 23.85 -17.61
C GLY A 245 1.93 23.05 -18.55
N PHE A 246 2.07 21.74 -18.25
CA PHE A 246 2.92 20.84 -19.02
C PHE A 246 2.37 20.53 -20.43
N ARG A 247 3.26 20.07 -21.32
CA ARG A 247 2.92 19.50 -22.63
C ARG A 247 3.73 18.24 -22.90
N ILE A 248 3.04 17.14 -23.18
CA ILE A 248 3.62 15.82 -23.43
C ILE A 248 3.13 15.33 -24.79
N ASN A 249 4.06 15.00 -25.69
CA ASN A 249 3.74 14.39 -26.98
C ASN A 249 3.62 12.87 -26.82
N ILE A 250 2.43 12.31 -27.10
CA ILE A 250 2.16 10.88 -27.01
C ILE A 250 2.06 10.17 -28.36
N SER A 251 2.40 10.85 -29.48
CA SER A 251 2.30 10.35 -30.86
C SER A 251 3.14 9.11 -31.20
N GLY A 252 3.97 8.63 -30.26
CA GLY A 252 4.74 7.38 -30.38
C GLY A 252 4.15 6.20 -29.57
N LEU A 253 3.07 6.43 -28.80
CA LEU A 253 2.38 5.40 -28.02
C LEU A 253 1.22 4.76 -28.77
N VAL A 254 0.62 5.50 -29.72
CA VAL A 254 -0.44 5.00 -30.60
C VAL A 254 0.16 4.71 -31.97
N SER A 255 0.23 3.44 -32.33
CA SER A 255 0.41 3.08 -33.73
C SER A 255 -0.89 3.37 -34.46
N CYS A 256 -0.98 4.52 -35.13
CA CYS A 256 -2.05 4.86 -36.07
C CYS A 256 -2.05 3.90 -37.28
N GLN A 257 -2.49 2.66 -37.06
CA GLN A 257 -2.63 1.63 -38.08
C GLN A 257 -4.11 1.46 -38.45
N ALA A 258 -4.39 1.67 -39.73
CA ALA A 258 -5.63 1.29 -40.40
C ALA A 258 -6.95 1.94 -39.91
N GLN A 259 -7.01 3.29 -39.92
CA GLN A 259 -8.21 3.91 -40.49
C GLN A 259 -8.27 3.57 -41.98
N ASN A 260 -8.83 2.40 -42.33
CA ASN A 260 -9.43 2.06 -43.63
C ASN A 260 -9.96 0.61 -43.63
N SER A 261 -11.12 0.40 -44.26
CA SER A 261 -11.69 -0.89 -44.74
C SER A 261 -12.71 -1.71 -43.90
N TYR A 262 -13.30 -1.19 -42.82
CA TYR A 262 -14.50 -1.82 -42.20
C TYR A 262 -15.67 -0.84 -42.05
N ASN A 263 -16.59 -0.86 -43.03
CA ASN A 263 -17.77 0.01 -43.08
C ASN A 263 -18.89 -0.31 -42.05
N CYS A 264 -18.71 -1.29 -41.17
CA CYS A 264 -19.77 -1.75 -40.24
C CYS A 264 -19.82 -0.96 -38.91
N PHE A 265 -18.69 -0.41 -38.45
CA PHE A 265 -18.55 0.18 -37.10
C PHE A 265 -18.39 1.70 -37.11
N THR A 266 -18.92 2.40 -38.12
CA THR A 266 -18.74 3.85 -38.33
C THR A 266 -19.26 4.76 -37.20
N ASN A 267 -20.05 4.22 -36.27
CA ASN A 267 -20.68 4.95 -35.17
C ASN A 267 -19.92 4.84 -33.83
N ILE A 268 -18.80 4.11 -33.76
CA ILE A 268 -18.02 3.97 -32.52
C ILE A 268 -16.92 5.05 -32.47
N PRO A 269 -16.90 5.95 -31.47
CA PRO A 269 -15.89 7.00 -31.37
C PRO A 269 -14.54 6.43 -30.96
N LEU A 270 -13.59 6.38 -31.90
CA LEU A 270 -12.22 5.89 -31.70
C LEU A 270 -11.24 6.95 -31.16
N ASP A 271 -11.68 8.20 -31.04
CA ASP A 271 -10.84 9.28 -30.49
C ASP A 271 -10.42 8.95 -29.04
N SER A 272 -9.15 9.20 -28.74
CA SER A 272 -8.56 9.07 -27.41
C SER A 272 -9.11 10.14 -26.46
N SER A 273 -9.32 9.79 -25.19
CA SER A 273 -9.93 10.69 -24.20
C SER A 273 -9.26 10.62 -22.84
N VAL A 274 -9.42 11.70 -22.06
CA VAL A 274 -8.95 11.80 -20.68
C VAL A 274 -9.96 11.10 -19.75
N VAL A 275 -9.47 10.29 -18.81
CA VAL A 275 -10.29 9.64 -17.77
C VAL A 275 -10.80 10.70 -16.79
N GLU A 276 -12.03 10.56 -16.32
CA GLU A 276 -12.53 11.46 -15.27
C GLU A 276 -11.88 11.11 -13.91
N SER A 277 -11.01 11.99 -13.39
CA SER A 277 -10.41 11.85 -12.07
C SER A 277 -9.90 13.17 -11.48
N VAL A 278 -10.32 13.47 -10.26
CA VAL A 278 -9.84 14.58 -9.43
C VAL A 278 -8.37 14.40 -9.06
N SER A 279 -7.87 13.19 -8.86
CA SER A 279 -6.54 12.97 -8.26
C SER A 279 -5.45 12.51 -9.22
N ASN A 280 -5.81 12.07 -10.43
CA ASN A 280 -4.89 11.37 -11.32
C ASN A 280 -5.02 11.83 -12.77
N GLN A 281 -3.89 12.10 -13.43
CA GLN A 281 -3.85 12.59 -14.81
C GLN A 281 -3.75 11.39 -15.76
N THR A 282 -4.87 10.72 -16.03
CA THR A 282 -4.89 9.48 -16.82
C THR A 282 -5.72 9.61 -18.09
N PHE A 283 -5.34 8.88 -19.13
CA PHE A 283 -6.03 8.88 -20.42
C PHE A 283 -6.13 7.46 -20.98
N PHE A 284 -7.02 7.28 -21.95
CA PHE A 284 -7.17 6.01 -22.65
C PHE A 284 -7.29 6.18 -24.16
N THR A 285 -6.91 5.14 -24.87
CA THR A 285 -7.02 5.02 -26.34
C THR A 285 -8.00 3.90 -26.69
N ARG A 286 -8.57 3.94 -27.90
CA ARG A 286 -9.52 2.96 -28.42
C ARG A 286 -9.06 2.41 -29.76
N GLU A 287 -9.12 1.10 -29.93
CA GLU A 287 -8.71 0.38 -31.13
C GLU A 287 -9.77 -0.70 -31.43
N ILE A 288 -10.22 -0.83 -32.68
CA ILE A 288 -11.05 -1.99 -33.09
C ILE A 288 -10.11 -3.08 -33.58
N LEU A 289 -10.08 -4.19 -32.84
CA LEU A 289 -9.49 -5.43 -33.31
C LEU A 289 -10.47 -6.09 -34.29
N PRO A 290 -10.05 -6.42 -35.53
CA PRO A 290 -10.93 -7.03 -36.51
C PRO A 290 -11.38 -8.43 -36.06
N GLU A 291 -12.45 -8.94 -36.68
CA GLU A 291 -12.86 -10.34 -36.53
C GLU A 291 -11.68 -11.27 -36.78
N THR A 292 -11.41 -12.15 -35.82
CA THR A 292 -10.31 -13.10 -35.89
C THR A 292 -10.84 -14.51 -35.80
N LYS A 293 -10.42 -15.35 -36.76
CA LYS A 293 -10.55 -16.80 -36.62
C LYS A 293 -9.57 -17.26 -35.55
N ILE A 294 -10.10 -17.76 -34.43
CA ILE A 294 -9.29 -18.29 -33.33
C ILE A 294 -9.49 -19.80 -33.27
N THR A 295 -8.38 -20.54 -33.11
CA THR A 295 -8.40 -21.98 -32.84
C THR A 295 -8.53 -22.23 -31.34
N ASP A 296 -9.75 -22.54 -30.91
CA ASP A 296 -10.05 -22.85 -29.51
C ASP A 296 -9.61 -24.28 -29.15
N SER A 297 -8.43 -24.40 -28.55
CA SER A 297 -7.95 -25.67 -27.98
C SER A 297 -8.76 -26.07 -26.74
N SER A 298 -9.36 -27.26 -26.75
CA SER A 298 -10.23 -27.75 -25.67
C SER A 298 -10.07 -29.26 -25.43
N THR A 299 -10.24 -29.66 -24.16
CA THR A 299 -10.12 -31.07 -23.73
C THR A 299 -11.45 -31.57 -23.19
N ILE A 300 -12.03 -32.61 -23.80
CA ILE A 300 -13.36 -33.13 -23.45
C ILE A 300 -13.27 -34.57 -22.91
N PRO A 301 -13.71 -34.85 -21.67
CA PRO A 301 -13.79 -36.20 -21.12
C PRO A 301 -15.13 -36.89 -21.43
N PHE A 302 -15.08 -38.18 -21.77
CA PHE A 302 -16.23 -39.04 -22.04
C PHE A 302 -16.18 -40.27 -21.13
N LYS A 303 -17.29 -40.58 -20.44
CA LYS A 303 -17.39 -41.69 -19.48
C LYS A 303 -17.73 -43.03 -20.12
N SER A 304 -18.11 -43.03 -21.40
CA SER A 304 -18.41 -44.23 -22.17
C SER A 304 -18.21 -44.05 -23.67
N THR A 305 -18.05 -45.16 -24.39
CA THR A 305 -18.00 -45.19 -25.86
C THR A 305 -19.26 -44.61 -26.51
N SER A 306 -20.42 -44.76 -25.87
CA SER A 306 -21.68 -44.19 -26.38
C SER A 306 -21.67 -42.67 -26.40
N GLU A 307 -21.23 -42.02 -25.30
CA GLU A 307 -21.08 -40.56 -25.21
C GLU A 307 -20.06 -40.04 -26.24
N PHE A 308 -18.94 -40.75 -26.39
CA PHE A 308 -17.87 -40.40 -27.33
C PHE A 308 -18.35 -40.43 -28.79
N ARG A 309 -19.14 -41.45 -29.14
CA ARG A 309 -19.77 -41.59 -30.47
C ARG A 309 -20.86 -40.54 -30.72
N GLU A 310 -21.69 -40.25 -29.72
CA GLU A 310 -22.76 -39.26 -29.82
C GLU A 310 -22.21 -37.83 -30.02
N TYR A 311 -21.06 -37.52 -29.42
CA TYR A 311 -20.35 -36.26 -29.65
C TYR A 311 -19.93 -36.07 -31.13
N PHE A 312 -19.26 -37.06 -31.72
CA PHE A 312 -18.90 -37.00 -33.15
C PHE A 312 -20.14 -36.97 -34.04
N ARG A 313 -21.18 -37.75 -33.71
CA ARG A 313 -22.46 -37.72 -34.43
C ARG A 313 -23.06 -36.31 -34.45
N SER A 314 -23.15 -35.66 -33.29
CA SER A 314 -23.69 -34.30 -33.19
C SER A 314 -22.86 -33.31 -34.01
N LYS A 315 -21.53 -33.30 -33.84
CA LYS A 315 -20.66 -32.37 -34.57
C LYS A 315 -20.67 -32.57 -36.09
N LEU A 316 -20.69 -33.81 -36.57
CA LEU A 316 -20.58 -34.11 -38.00
C LEU A 316 -21.95 -34.17 -38.71
N GLU A 317 -22.95 -34.83 -38.12
CA GLU A 317 -24.26 -35.02 -38.78
C GLU A 317 -25.22 -33.84 -38.54
N THR A 318 -25.27 -33.27 -37.34
CA THR A 318 -26.24 -32.19 -37.03
C THR A 318 -25.67 -30.79 -37.21
N GLN A 319 -24.38 -30.59 -36.91
CA GLN A 319 -23.71 -29.28 -37.05
C GLN A 319 -22.89 -29.14 -38.33
N LYS A 320 -22.70 -30.24 -39.09
CA LYS A 320 -21.90 -30.26 -40.33
C LYS A 320 -20.53 -29.59 -40.16
N CYS A 321 -19.74 -30.03 -39.18
CA CYS A 321 -18.35 -29.62 -39.03
C CYS A 321 -17.42 -30.37 -40.00
N ALA A 322 -16.38 -29.71 -40.48
CA ALA A 322 -15.29 -30.35 -41.23
C ALA A 322 -14.31 -31.02 -40.25
N LEU A 323 -13.89 -32.26 -40.52
CA LEU A 323 -13.04 -33.03 -39.60
C LEU A 323 -11.62 -33.20 -40.16
N ILE A 324 -10.63 -32.79 -39.37
CA ILE A 324 -9.22 -33.12 -39.59
C ILE A 324 -8.69 -33.86 -38.37
N LEU A 325 -7.95 -34.95 -38.60
CA LEU A 325 -7.20 -35.65 -37.57
C LEU A 325 -5.71 -35.31 -37.73
N ASP A 326 -5.00 -35.07 -36.63
CA ASP A 326 -3.58 -34.76 -36.67
C ASP A 326 -2.77 -35.98 -37.17
N THR A 327 -1.73 -35.71 -37.97
CA THR A 327 -0.83 -36.74 -38.53
C THR A 327 0.10 -37.34 -37.47
N ASP A 328 0.29 -36.66 -36.34
CA ASP A 328 1.12 -37.14 -35.23
C ASP A 328 0.42 -38.18 -34.34
N LEU A 329 -0.85 -38.52 -34.62
CA LEU A 329 -1.60 -39.56 -33.93
C LEU A 329 -1.01 -40.96 -34.16
N THR A 330 -0.74 -41.71 -33.09
CA THR A 330 -0.32 -43.11 -33.21
C THR A 330 -1.45 -43.98 -33.78
N MET A 331 -1.12 -45.01 -34.55
CA MET A 331 -2.13 -45.85 -35.22
C MET A 331 -3.19 -46.41 -34.26
N SER A 332 -2.81 -46.81 -33.04
CA SER A 332 -3.74 -47.27 -31.98
C SER A 332 -4.74 -46.21 -31.49
N LYS A 333 -4.37 -44.92 -31.53
CA LYS A 333 -5.25 -43.79 -31.18
C LYS A 333 -6.20 -43.48 -32.34
N LEU A 334 -5.68 -43.54 -33.57
CA LEU A 334 -6.45 -43.39 -34.80
C LEU A 334 -7.51 -44.50 -34.93
N GLU A 335 -7.13 -45.76 -34.67
CA GLU A 335 -8.06 -46.90 -34.61
C GLU A 335 -9.22 -46.64 -33.64
N ALA A 336 -8.94 -46.08 -32.44
CA ALA A 336 -9.98 -45.78 -31.47
C ALA A 336 -10.94 -44.67 -31.95
N ILE A 337 -10.42 -43.60 -32.55
CA ILE A 337 -11.26 -42.53 -33.13
C ILE A 337 -12.15 -43.12 -34.24
N VAL A 338 -11.58 -43.90 -35.16
CA VAL A 338 -12.29 -44.48 -36.30
C VAL A 338 -13.33 -45.54 -35.87
N LYS A 339 -12.98 -46.43 -34.94
CA LYS A 339 -13.81 -47.57 -34.52
C LYS A 339 -14.84 -47.21 -33.46
N ASP A 340 -14.43 -46.49 -32.43
CA ASP A 340 -15.27 -46.23 -31.26
C ASP A 340 -16.06 -44.92 -31.45
N GLY A 341 -15.39 -43.87 -31.97
CA GLY A 341 -15.98 -42.56 -32.26
C GLY A 341 -16.82 -42.51 -33.54
N LEU A 342 -16.20 -42.75 -34.71
CA LEU A 342 -16.85 -42.63 -36.03
C LEU A 342 -17.60 -43.89 -36.49
N ASP A 343 -17.31 -45.06 -35.92
CA ASP A 343 -17.80 -46.40 -36.33
C ASP A 343 -17.41 -46.85 -37.76
N LEU A 344 -16.42 -46.20 -38.38
CA LEU A 344 -15.99 -46.43 -39.77
C LEU A 344 -14.93 -47.54 -39.89
N LYS A 345 -15.22 -48.72 -39.34
CA LYS A 345 -14.30 -49.87 -39.24
C LYS A 345 -13.72 -50.36 -40.57
N GLU A 346 -14.43 -50.09 -41.68
CA GLU A 346 -14.03 -50.43 -43.05
C GLU A 346 -12.71 -49.76 -43.44
N ILE A 347 -12.49 -48.52 -42.99
CA ILE A 347 -11.31 -47.70 -43.30
C ILE A 347 -10.01 -48.33 -42.78
N LEU A 348 -10.08 -49.17 -41.74
CA LEU A 348 -8.93 -49.82 -41.12
C LEU A 348 -8.53 -51.16 -41.79
N GLN A 349 -9.37 -51.72 -42.67
CA GLN A 349 -9.11 -53.04 -43.27
C GLN A 349 -7.83 -53.11 -44.12
N PRO A 350 -7.48 -52.10 -44.97
CA PRO A 350 -6.25 -52.14 -45.75
C PRO A 350 -4.98 -52.25 -44.89
N TYR A 351 -4.97 -51.59 -43.72
CA TYR A 351 -3.90 -51.70 -42.73
C TYR A 351 -3.80 -53.11 -42.15
N TYR A 352 -4.92 -53.72 -41.73
CA TYR A 352 -4.91 -55.09 -41.20
C TYR A 352 -4.44 -56.12 -42.24
N ASP A 353 -4.90 -56.01 -43.49
CA ASP A 353 -4.47 -56.88 -44.58
C ASP A 353 -2.97 -56.73 -44.89
N ALA A 354 -2.44 -55.50 -44.84
CA ALA A 354 -1.02 -55.23 -45.03
C ALA A 354 -0.16 -55.73 -43.85
N LEU A 355 -0.65 -55.57 -42.61
CA LEU A 355 0.01 -56.09 -41.41
C LEU A 355 0.10 -57.62 -41.43
N ILE A 356 -0.97 -58.31 -41.83
CA ILE A 356 -0.99 -59.77 -41.99
C ILE A 356 0.05 -60.23 -43.02
N LYS A 357 0.19 -59.53 -44.16
CA LYS A 357 1.23 -59.84 -45.16
C LYS A 357 2.64 -59.65 -44.59
N LEU A 358 2.88 -58.57 -43.86
CA LEU A 358 4.17 -58.29 -43.25
C LEU A 358 4.55 -59.33 -42.18
N GLU A 359 3.58 -59.83 -41.41
CA GLU A 359 3.78 -60.93 -40.47
C GLU A 359 4.09 -62.26 -41.17
N GLN A 360 3.46 -62.54 -42.31
CA GLN A 360 3.76 -63.71 -43.14
C GLN A 360 5.19 -63.65 -43.72
N GLU A 361 5.63 -62.49 -44.23
CA GLU A 361 7.02 -62.29 -44.69
C GLU A 361 8.05 -62.52 -43.57
N LYS A 362 7.75 -62.04 -42.35
CA LYS A 362 8.58 -62.27 -41.16
C LYS A 362 8.70 -63.75 -40.83
N ALA A 363 7.60 -64.50 -40.95
CA ALA A 363 7.60 -65.95 -40.70
C ALA A 363 8.45 -66.71 -41.73
N ILE A 364 8.31 -66.40 -43.02
CA ILE A 364 9.08 -67.01 -44.11
C ILE A 364 10.58 -66.76 -43.94
N SER A 365 10.97 -65.51 -43.65
CA SER A 365 12.38 -65.14 -43.40
C SER A 365 12.97 -65.86 -42.18
N LYS A 366 12.19 -66.03 -41.11
CA LYS A 366 12.62 -66.79 -39.91
C LYS A 366 12.85 -68.27 -40.25
N GLU A 367 12.00 -68.89 -41.08
CA GLU A 367 12.16 -70.29 -41.48
C GLU A 367 13.42 -70.53 -42.34
N GLN A 368 13.73 -69.61 -43.26
CA GLN A 368 14.93 -69.69 -44.10
C GLN A 368 16.22 -69.64 -43.28
N ILE A 369 16.31 -68.74 -42.31
CA ILE A 369 17.48 -68.61 -41.43
C ILE A 369 17.68 -69.88 -40.58
N ILE A 370 16.61 -70.45 -40.02
CA ILE A 370 16.70 -71.71 -39.24
C ILE A 370 17.26 -72.86 -40.08
N LYS A 371 16.92 -72.94 -41.38
CA LYS A 371 17.46 -73.95 -42.30
C LYS A 371 18.96 -73.75 -42.58
N GLN A 372 19.42 -72.51 -42.70
CA GLN A 372 20.85 -72.19 -42.87
C GLN A 372 21.64 -72.50 -41.59
N ASP A 373 21.15 -72.10 -40.42
CA ASP A 373 21.80 -72.36 -39.13
C ASP A 373 22.01 -73.87 -38.90
N ALA A 374 21.02 -74.70 -39.26
CA ALA A 374 21.09 -76.15 -39.09
C ALA A 374 22.24 -76.80 -39.91
N LEU A 375 22.52 -76.28 -41.11
CA LEU A 375 23.64 -76.75 -41.95
C LEU A 375 25.00 -76.38 -41.35
N LEU A 376 25.14 -75.17 -40.81
CA LEU A 376 26.35 -74.74 -40.12
C LEU A 376 26.62 -75.58 -38.87
N ILE A 377 25.57 -75.93 -38.12
CA ILE A 377 25.68 -76.76 -36.92
C ILE A 377 26.05 -78.21 -37.24
N GLU A 378 25.58 -78.76 -38.36
CA GLU A 378 26.04 -80.07 -38.83
C GLU A 378 27.55 -80.03 -39.19
N LYS A 379 28.00 -79.01 -39.93
CA LYS A 379 29.44 -78.81 -40.21
C LYS A 379 30.28 -78.66 -38.94
N LEU A 380 29.82 -77.87 -37.96
CA LEU A 380 30.46 -77.68 -36.66
C LEU A 380 30.64 -79.02 -35.92
N ALA A 381 29.62 -79.88 -35.94
CA ALA A 381 29.70 -81.21 -35.30
C ALA A 381 30.82 -82.08 -35.90
N TRP A 382 30.95 -82.10 -37.23
CA TRP A 382 32.03 -82.81 -37.91
C TRP A 382 33.42 -82.22 -37.59
N GLN A 383 33.53 -80.90 -37.42
CA GLN A 383 34.78 -80.24 -37.00
C GLN A 383 35.15 -80.58 -35.55
N CYS A 384 34.19 -80.57 -34.62
CA CYS A 384 34.39 -81.02 -33.25
C CYS A 384 34.83 -82.49 -33.17
N LEU A 385 34.28 -83.36 -34.02
CA LEU A 385 34.70 -84.76 -34.14
C LEU A 385 36.17 -84.87 -34.57
N ARG A 386 36.54 -84.19 -35.66
CA ARG A 386 37.91 -84.16 -36.21
C ARG A 386 38.94 -83.65 -35.21
N PHE A 387 38.63 -82.58 -34.48
CA PHE A 387 39.54 -82.01 -33.48
C PHE A 387 39.86 -83.00 -32.33
N ASN A 388 38.85 -83.75 -31.88
CA ASN A 388 38.97 -84.63 -30.73
C ASN A 388 39.54 -86.02 -31.06
N TYR A 389 39.39 -86.49 -32.30
CA TYR A 389 39.84 -87.81 -32.77
C TYR A 389 40.77 -87.73 -33.98
N GLY A 390 41.59 -86.68 -34.09
CA GLY A 390 42.47 -86.46 -35.26
C GLY A 390 43.29 -87.69 -35.67
N GLU A 391 43.83 -88.44 -34.70
CA GLU A 391 44.59 -89.67 -34.94
C GLU A 391 43.79 -90.82 -35.59
N PHE A 392 42.45 -90.77 -35.58
CA PHE A 392 41.55 -91.65 -36.35
C PHE A 392 40.89 -90.94 -37.56
N GLU A 393 40.63 -89.64 -37.49
CA GLU A 393 39.96 -88.90 -38.57
C GLU A 393 40.90 -88.53 -39.72
N ASP A 394 42.19 -88.32 -39.47
CA ASP A 394 43.17 -87.99 -40.52
C ASP A 394 43.38 -89.13 -41.53
N SER A 395 43.12 -90.39 -41.15
CA SER A 395 43.11 -91.56 -42.04
C SER A 395 41.77 -91.80 -42.74
N LEU A 396 40.70 -91.14 -42.30
CA LEU A 396 39.33 -91.26 -42.83
C LEU A 396 38.93 -90.08 -43.73
N CYS A 397 39.92 -89.40 -44.32
CA CYS A 397 39.82 -88.05 -44.90
C CYS A 397 38.78 -87.92 -46.04
N ASP A 398 37.52 -87.74 -45.67
CA ASP A 398 36.46 -87.18 -46.49
C ASP A 398 36.50 -85.66 -46.34
N ASN A 399 36.89 -84.94 -47.40
CA ASN A 399 36.83 -83.48 -47.44
C ASN A 399 35.38 -83.01 -47.20
N LYS A 400 35.13 -82.46 -46.02
CA LYS A 400 33.97 -81.62 -45.73
C LYS A 400 34.47 -80.24 -45.34
N ASP A 401 33.82 -79.22 -45.90
CA ASP A 401 34.21 -77.82 -45.78
C ASP A 401 34.63 -77.43 -44.36
N VAL A 402 35.82 -76.83 -44.24
CA VAL A 402 36.24 -76.15 -43.01
C VAL A 402 35.27 -74.99 -42.81
N ILE A 403 34.58 -74.97 -41.66
CA ILE A 403 33.78 -73.83 -41.25
C ILE A 403 34.73 -72.71 -40.80
N GLU A 404 34.42 -71.47 -41.16
CA GLU A 404 35.24 -70.31 -40.79
C GLU A 404 35.01 -69.95 -39.31
N ASP A 405 36.03 -69.45 -38.61
CA ASP A 405 35.93 -69.11 -37.18
C ASP A 405 34.82 -68.08 -36.88
N ASP A 406 34.51 -67.20 -37.84
CA ASP A 406 33.41 -66.24 -37.77
C ASP A 406 32.02 -66.94 -37.81
N GLU A 407 31.87 -67.99 -38.61
CA GLU A 407 30.65 -68.83 -38.63
C GLU A 407 30.50 -69.64 -37.34
N ILE A 408 31.62 -70.13 -36.77
CA ILE A 408 31.65 -70.76 -35.45
C ILE A 408 31.13 -69.78 -34.38
N GLN A 409 31.65 -68.55 -34.38
CA GLN A 409 31.29 -67.56 -33.37
C GLN A 409 29.83 -67.11 -33.51
N TYR A 410 29.34 -66.92 -34.73
CA TYR A 410 27.92 -66.64 -35.00
C TYR A 410 26.99 -67.72 -34.42
N ILE A 411 27.32 -69.00 -34.64
CA ILE A 411 26.53 -70.12 -34.09
C ILE A 411 26.64 -70.20 -32.57
N ARG A 412 27.83 -69.93 -31.98
CA ARG A 412 28.02 -69.88 -30.51
C ARG A 412 27.20 -68.77 -29.86
N ASP A 413 27.20 -67.56 -30.41
CA ASP A 413 26.47 -66.42 -29.84
C ASP A 413 24.94 -66.60 -29.93
N LYS A 414 24.47 -67.23 -31.01
CA LYS A 414 23.05 -67.50 -31.27
C LYS A 414 22.53 -68.71 -30.51
N TYR A 415 23.35 -69.74 -30.35
CA TYR A 415 23.00 -71.02 -29.69
C TYR A 415 24.05 -71.40 -28.62
N PRO A 416 24.18 -70.65 -27.51
CA PRO A 416 25.30 -70.80 -26.55
C PRO A 416 25.41 -72.14 -25.81
N LYS A 417 24.45 -73.06 -26.00
CA LYS A 417 24.48 -74.43 -25.45
C LYS A 417 24.68 -75.51 -26.53
N ILE A 418 25.00 -75.13 -27.78
CA ILE A 418 25.19 -76.11 -28.86
C ILE A 418 26.57 -76.77 -28.77
N THR A 419 27.63 -75.99 -28.56
CA THR A 419 29.01 -76.50 -28.52
C THR A 419 29.15 -77.56 -27.44
N SER A 420 28.70 -77.29 -26.21
CA SER A 420 28.78 -78.26 -25.11
C SER A 420 28.02 -79.56 -25.41
N LYS A 421 26.86 -79.50 -26.10
CA LYS A 421 26.09 -80.70 -26.46
C LYS A 421 26.69 -81.51 -27.61
N LEU A 422 27.43 -80.85 -28.50
CA LEU A 422 28.19 -81.53 -29.55
C LEU A 422 29.47 -82.13 -28.94
N GLU A 423 30.14 -81.41 -28.05
CA GLU A 423 31.24 -81.92 -27.22
C GLU A 423 30.79 -83.12 -26.38
N ASP A 424 29.63 -83.11 -25.74
CA ASP A 424 29.09 -84.28 -25.01
C ASP A 424 28.98 -85.53 -25.91
N ILE A 425 28.47 -85.38 -27.14
CA ILE A 425 28.34 -86.48 -28.12
C ILE A 425 29.70 -87.01 -28.58
N VAL A 426 30.70 -86.13 -28.70
CA VAL A 426 32.06 -86.47 -29.12
C VAL A 426 32.88 -87.05 -27.97
N ASN A 427 32.68 -86.57 -26.75
CA ASN A 427 33.40 -86.98 -25.54
C ASN A 427 32.92 -88.32 -24.97
N TYR A 428 31.69 -88.74 -25.28
CA TYR A 428 31.10 -89.97 -24.76
C TYR A 428 30.47 -90.82 -25.88
N ILE A 429 31.24 -91.77 -26.39
CA ILE A 429 30.82 -92.74 -27.40
C ILE A 429 29.98 -93.83 -26.71
N GLU A 430 28.66 -93.62 -26.67
CA GLU A 430 27.67 -94.58 -26.14
C GLU A 430 27.49 -95.85 -27.02
N TYR A 431 28.40 -96.13 -27.96
CA TYR A 431 28.35 -97.30 -28.81
C TYR A 431 28.76 -98.56 -28.02
N LEU A 432 27.86 -99.54 -27.91
CA LEU A 432 28.07 -100.67 -27.00
C LEU A 432 29.35 -101.49 -27.28
N PRO A 433 29.75 -101.78 -28.53
CA PRO A 433 31.04 -102.43 -28.83
C PRO A 433 32.24 -101.61 -28.33
N TRP A 434 32.26 -100.31 -28.61
CA TRP A 434 33.28 -99.38 -28.12
C TRP A 434 33.40 -99.38 -26.59
N VAL A 435 32.26 -99.21 -25.89
CA VAL A 435 32.19 -99.22 -24.43
C VAL A 435 32.69 -100.54 -23.84
N ASN A 436 32.42 -101.66 -24.52
CA ASN A 436 32.90 -102.97 -24.10
C ASN A 436 34.42 -103.14 -24.31
N LEU A 437 34.97 -102.72 -25.47
CA LEU A 437 36.42 -102.69 -25.69
C LEU A 437 37.13 -101.81 -24.65
N LYS A 438 36.62 -100.61 -24.38
CA LYS A 438 37.17 -99.67 -23.38
C LYS A 438 37.24 -100.29 -21.99
N ARG A 439 36.17 -100.98 -21.57
CA ARG A 439 36.12 -101.71 -20.30
C ARG A 439 37.11 -102.88 -20.25
N ARG A 440 37.32 -103.61 -21.35
CA ARG A 440 38.35 -104.67 -21.41
C ARG A 440 39.76 -104.11 -21.35
N PHE A 441 40.04 -102.98 -22.01
CA PHE A 441 41.34 -102.32 -21.95
C PHE A 441 41.69 -101.91 -20.50
N ILE A 442 40.74 -101.26 -19.82
CA ILE A 442 40.91 -100.84 -18.42
C ILE A 442 41.06 -102.06 -17.50
N PHE A 443 40.30 -103.14 -17.74
CA PHE A 443 40.49 -104.38 -16.99
C PHE A 443 41.90 -104.97 -17.18
N ALA A 444 42.33 -105.14 -18.44
CA ALA A 444 43.66 -105.66 -18.76
C ALA A 444 44.77 -104.81 -18.11
N ARG A 445 44.63 -103.48 -18.14
CA ARG A 445 45.60 -102.55 -17.55
C ARG A 445 45.67 -102.71 -16.04
N ASN A 446 44.52 -102.56 -15.37
CA ASN A 446 44.43 -102.60 -13.92
C ASN A 446 44.81 -103.99 -13.35
N PHE A 447 44.66 -105.07 -14.15
CA PHE A 447 45.12 -106.41 -13.81
C PHE A 447 46.63 -106.56 -13.95
N CYS A 448 47.22 -106.10 -15.06
CA CYS A 448 48.67 -106.13 -15.28
C CYS A 448 49.43 -105.24 -14.27
N GLU A 449 48.94 -104.05 -13.96
CA GLU A 449 49.53 -103.14 -12.96
C GLU A 449 49.57 -103.78 -11.57
N LYS A 450 48.47 -104.38 -11.10
CA LYS A 450 48.43 -105.09 -9.81
C LYS A 450 49.34 -106.32 -9.75
N ASN A 451 49.53 -107.02 -10.86
CA ASN A 451 50.46 -108.15 -10.91
C ASN A 451 51.93 -107.71 -10.95
N ALA A 452 52.21 -106.48 -11.40
CA ALA A 452 53.55 -105.88 -11.31
C ALA A 452 53.90 -105.48 -9.86
N GLU A 453 52.93 -105.06 -9.06
CA GLU A 453 53.13 -104.67 -7.65
C GLU A 453 53.33 -105.85 -6.68
N ASN A 454 52.82 -107.05 -6.99
CA ASN A 454 52.70 -108.15 -6.02
C ASN A 454 53.70 -109.31 -6.17
N ASN A 455 54.54 -109.35 -7.21
CA ASN A 455 55.37 -110.52 -7.52
C ASN A 455 56.84 -110.40 -7.10
N THR A 456 57.17 -110.95 -5.93
CA THR A 456 58.52 -111.44 -5.60
C THR A 456 58.55 -112.97 -5.70
N HIS A 457 59.42 -113.50 -6.57
CA HIS A 457 59.68 -114.93 -6.82
C HIS A 457 58.62 -115.76 -7.59
N GLU A 458 58.53 -115.59 -8.91
CA GLU A 458 58.86 -116.63 -9.91
C GLU A 458 58.75 -116.04 -11.34
N ALA A 459 59.50 -116.57 -12.30
CA ALA A 459 59.63 -115.97 -13.63
C ALA A 459 58.81 -116.72 -14.69
N LEU A 460 57.71 -116.13 -15.18
CA LEU A 460 57.14 -116.37 -16.53
C LEU A 460 55.90 -115.51 -16.82
N LEU A 461 56.08 -114.39 -17.53
CA LEU A 461 55.24 -113.82 -18.61
C LEU A 461 55.58 -112.34 -18.81
N ASP A 462 55.77 -111.92 -20.06
CA ASP A 462 55.90 -110.50 -20.41
C ASP A 462 54.57 -109.78 -20.09
N PRO A 463 54.56 -108.71 -19.25
CA PRO A 463 53.35 -107.96 -18.94
C PRO A 463 52.57 -107.51 -20.19
N LYS A 464 53.27 -107.13 -21.27
CA LYS A 464 52.63 -106.75 -22.54
C LYS A 464 51.91 -107.92 -23.21
N LYS A 465 52.48 -109.12 -23.13
CA LYS A 465 51.87 -110.32 -23.71
C LYS A 465 50.59 -110.71 -22.96
N LEU A 466 50.63 -110.69 -21.63
CA LEU A 466 49.46 -110.97 -20.78
C LEU A 466 48.34 -109.95 -21.00
N PHE A 467 48.70 -108.66 -21.13
CA PHE A 467 47.75 -107.58 -21.45
C PHE A 467 47.04 -107.83 -22.79
N LEU A 468 47.78 -108.20 -23.84
CA LEU A 468 47.22 -108.54 -25.15
C LEU A 468 46.36 -109.81 -25.12
N GLU A 469 46.75 -110.83 -24.35
CA GLU A 469 45.96 -112.06 -24.16
C GLU A 469 44.61 -111.79 -23.47
N ILE A 470 44.56 -110.91 -22.46
CA ILE A 470 43.31 -110.51 -21.78
C ILE A 470 42.44 -109.61 -22.67
N PHE A 471 43.04 -108.66 -23.40
CA PHE A 471 42.29 -107.72 -24.24
C PHE A 471 41.64 -108.42 -25.45
N PHE A 472 42.36 -109.34 -26.10
CA PHE A 472 41.89 -110.12 -27.24
C PHE A 472 41.29 -111.48 -26.86
N ASP A 473 40.84 -111.64 -25.61
CA ASP A 473 40.12 -112.85 -25.20
C ASP A 473 38.82 -113.04 -26.02
N LYS A 474 38.44 -114.31 -26.20
CA LYS A 474 37.18 -114.69 -26.84
C LYS A 474 35.98 -114.41 -25.96
N GLU A 475 36.16 -114.33 -24.65
CA GLU A 475 35.07 -114.03 -23.72
C GLU A 475 34.60 -112.59 -23.89
N VAL A 476 33.31 -112.43 -24.20
CA VAL A 476 32.77 -111.13 -24.59
C VAL A 476 32.33 -110.30 -23.39
N ASP A 477 31.78 -110.95 -22.37
CA ASP A 477 31.25 -110.29 -21.18
C ASP A 477 32.37 -109.97 -20.17
N LEU A 478 32.39 -108.71 -19.71
CA LEU A 478 33.41 -108.20 -18.78
C LEU A 478 33.45 -108.99 -17.47
N ARG A 479 32.31 -109.47 -16.96
CA ARG A 479 32.24 -110.18 -15.69
C ARG A 479 32.84 -111.58 -15.84
N ASN A 480 32.44 -112.31 -16.88
CA ASN A 480 33.03 -113.61 -17.22
C ASN A 480 34.55 -113.49 -17.44
N LEU A 481 35.00 -112.42 -18.10
CA LEU A 481 36.43 -112.16 -18.33
C LEU A 481 37.19 -111.85 -17.02
N VAL A 482 36.61 -111.06 -16.11
CA VAL A 482 37.19 -110.82 -14.77
C VAL A 482 37.28 -112.12 -13.98
N ASP A 483 36.22 -112.93 -13.99
CA ASP A 483 36.14 -114.19 -13.25
C ASP A 483 37.15 -115.24 -13.77
N LYS A 484 37.46 -115.21 -15.08
CA LYS A 484 38.46 -116.08 -15.73
C LYS A 484 39.90 -115.82 -15.29
N TYR A 485 40.25 -114.57 -14.99
CA TYR A 485 41.63 -114.16 -14.70
C TYR A 485 41.90 -113.84 -13.21
N ASN A 486 40.88 -113.58 -12.41
CA ASN A 486 41.03 -113.17 -11.00
C ASN A 486 40.63 -114.27 -10.01
N SER A 487 41.47 -115.31 -9.87
CA SER A 487 41.19 -116.53 -9.11
C SER A 487 41.19 -116.41 -7.57
N SER A 488 41.29 -115.20 -7.00
CA SER A 488 41.44 -114.96 -5.56
C SER A 488 40.26 -114.16 -4.96
N ASN A 489 39.56 -114.77 -4.01
CA ASN A 489 38.32 -114.26 -3.41
C ASN A 489 38.50 -112.98 -2.58
N TRP A 490 38.25 -111.80 -3.17
CA TRP A 490 37.84 -110.59 -2.41
C TRP A 490 37.10 -109.55 -3.30
N TRP A 491 35.77 -109.40 -3.11
CA TRP A 491 34.87 -108.35 -3.67
C TRP A 491 34.68 -108.22 -5.22
N MET A 492 34.17 -109.25 -5.91
CA MET A 492 33.87 -109.21 -7.37
C MET A 492 33.01 -108.01 -7.84
N SER A 493 31.89 -107.69 -7.17
CA SER A 493 30.98 -106.63 -7.63
C SER A 493 31.62 -105.23 -7.58
N SER A 494 32.51 -104.99 -6.60
CA SER A 494 33.24 -103.72 -6.47
C SER A 494 34.22 -103.51 -7.63
N ILE A 495 34.87 -104.58 -8.12
CA ILE A 495 35.87 -104.49 -9.19
C ILE A 495 35.19 -104.22 -10.55
N VAL A 496 34.16 -104.99 -10.90
CA VAL A 496 33.41 -104.78 -12.15
C VAL A 496 32.76 -103.40 -12.19
N GLN A 497 32.23 -102.92 -11.04
CA GLN A 497 31.66 -101.57 -10.97
C GLN A 497 32.76 -100.50 -11.09
N LYS A 498 33.89 -100.62 -10.37
CA LYS A 498 35.03 -99.69 -10.52
C LYS A 498 35.54 -99.58 -11.95
N ILE A 499 35.62 -100.68 -12.70
CA ILE A 499 36.02 -100.67 -14.12
C ILE A 499 34.96 -99.95 -14.98
N ARG A 500 33.67 -100.12 -14.68
CA ARG A 500 32.58 -99.39 -15.37
C ARG A 500 32.61 -97.90 -15.05
N ASP A 501 32.83 -97.54 -13.78
CA ASP A 501 32.91 -96.16 -13.32
C ASP A 501 34.12 -95.47 -13.94
N GLU A 502 35.30 -96.11 -13.90
CA GLU A 502 36.52 -95.61 -14.53
C GLU A 502 36.38 -95.46 -16.07
N ALA A 503 35.78 -96.44 -16.74
CA ALA A 503 35.49 -96.36 -18.18
C ALA A 503 34.49 -95.25 -18.53
N SER A 504 33.65 -94.83 -17.59
CA SER A 504 32.67 -93.75 -17.80
C SER A 504 33.24 -92.37 -17.43
N ASN A 505 34.18 -92.32 -16.48
CA ASN A 505 34.80 -91.08 -16.02
C ASN A 505 35.85 -90.51 -16.99
N ILE A 506 36.53 -91.36 -17.77
CA ILE A 506 37.52 -90.92 -18.77
C ILE A 506 36.78 -90.56 -20.07
N PRO A 507 36.85 -89.32 -20.60
CA PRO A 507 36.29 -88.98 -21.90
C PRO A 507 36.92 -89.80 -23.03
N ASP A 508 36.14 -90.24 -24.01
CA ASP A 508 36.60 -91.10 -25.10
C ASP A 508 37.68 -90.46 -25.99
N CYS A 509 37.59 -89.15 -26.20
CA CYS A 509 38.60 -88.34 -26.90
C CYS A 509 39.97 -88.31 -26.20
N GLN A 510 39.98 -88.44 -24.86
CA GLN A 510 41.21 -88.59 -24.07
C GLN A 510 41.65 -90.06 -24.02
N PHE A 511 40.68 -90.97 -23.88
CA PHE A 511 40.92 -92.41 -23.80
C PHE A 511 41.69 -92.94 -25.02
N VAL A 512 41.30 -92.52 -26.22
CA VAL A 512 41.90 -92.94 -27.50
C VAL A 512 43.42 -92.76 -27.53
N LYS A 513 43.94 -91.66 -26.99
CA LYS A 513 45.37 -91.36 -26.97
C LYS A 513 46.21 -92.39 -26.19
N TYR A 514 45.61 -93.09 -25.23
CA TYR A 514 46.26 -94.18 -24.51
C TYR A 514 46.31 -95.50 -25.31
N THR A 515 45.44 -95.67 -26.31
CA THR A 515 45.35 -96.93 -27.08
C THR A 515 46.47 -97.10 -28.11
N PHE A 516 47.08 -96.01 -28.59
CA PHE A 516 48.16 -96.01 -29.57
C PHE A 516 49.52 -96.52 -29.07
N GLN A 517 49.63 -96.88 -27.79
CA GLN A 517 50.82 -97.55 -27.26
C GLN A 517 51.03 -98.95 -27.85
N GLU A 518 49.97 -99.60 -28.38
CA GLU A 518 50.03 -100.90 -29.04
C GLU A 518 49.13 -100.94 -30.30
N VAL A 519 49.76 -101.01 -31.48
CA VAL A 519 49.11 -100.87 -32.80
C VAL A 519 47.89 -101.77 -32.99
N LYS A 520 47.95 -103.02 -32.50
CA LYS A 520 46.82 -103.97 -32.63
C LYS A 520 45.57 -103.49 -31.90
N ILE A 521 45.74 -102.82 -30.76
CA ILE A 521 44.65 -102.34 -29.91
C ILE A 521 44.07 -101.07 -30.51
N ALA A 522 44.91 -100.14 -30.95
CA ALA A 522 44.48 -98.96 -31.69
C ALA A 522 43.60 -99.33 -32.90
N ASN A 523 43.99 -100.35 -33.69
CA ASN A 523 43.18 -100.85 -34.80
C ASN A 523 41.80 -101.39 -34.36
N ALA A 524 41.74 -102.14 -33.26
CA ALA A 524 40.46 -102.67 -32.75
C ALA A 524 39.50 -101.55 -32.28
N PHE A 525 40.03 -100.47 -31.69
CA PHE A 525 39.23 -99.28 -31.39
C PHE A 525 38.85 -98.51 -32.66
N TYR A 526 39.77 -98.38 -33.63
CA TYR A 526 39.51 -97.72 -34.91
C TYR A 526 38.34 -98.36 -35.68
N ASP A 527 38.28 -99.69 -35.77
CA ASP A 527 37.20 -100.38 -36.47
C ASP A 527 35.81 -100.05 -35.86
N GLU A 528 35.69 -100.07 -34.52
CA GLU A 528 34.44 -99.72 -33.85
C GLU A 528 34.15 -98.20 -33.84
N TYR A 529 35.19 -97.37 -33.91
CA TYR A 529 35.06 -95.92 -34.14
C TYR A 529 34.43 -95.64 -35.50
N VAL A 530 34.92 -96.29 -36.56
CA VAL A 530 34.39 -96.16 -37.94
C VAL A 530 32.92 -96.57 -37.99
N ASN A 531 32.54 -97.65 -37.31
CA ASN A 531 31.14 -98.09 -37.19
C ASN A 531 30.26 -97.02 -36.52
N TRP A 532 30.68 -96.51 -35.35
CA TRP A 532 29.94 -95.45 -34.64
C TRP A 532 29.85 -94.14 -35.44
N ARG A 533 30.95 -93.70 -36.06
CA ARG A 533 31.03 -92.51 -36.93
C ARG A 533 30.02 -92.57 -38.07
N LYS A 534 29.84 -93.75 -38.66
CA LYS A 534 28.94 -93.96 -39.80
C LYS A 534 27.47 -94.10 -39.40
N GLU A 535 27.17 -94.89 -38.37
CA GLU A 535 25.80 -95.31 -38.07
C GLU A 535 25.13 -94.52 -36.94
N CYS A 536 25.91 -94.09 -35.93
CA CYS A 536 25.38 -93.51 -34.70
C CYS A 536 25.54 -91.97 -34.67
N PHE A 537 26.72 -91.46 -35.04
CA PHE A 537 27.05 -90.04 -34.92
C PHE A 537 26.08 -89.11 -35.69
N PRO A 538 25.74 -89.35 -36.99
CA PRO A 538 24.82 -88.47 -37.72
C PRO A 538 23.41 -88.46 -37.12
N ASN A 539 22.97 -89.59 -36.57
CA ASN A 539 21.66 -89.72 -35.93
C ASN A 539 21.62 -88.99 -34.57
N LYS A 540 22.71 -89.01 -33.80
CA LYS A 540 22.87 -88.22 -32.57
C LYS A 540 22.86 -86.72 -32.87
N VAL A 541 23.61 -86.26 -33.87
CA VAL A 541 23.62 -84.84 -34.32
C VAL A 541 22.22 -84.41 -34.78
N LYS A 542 21.53 -85.21 -35.60
CA LYS A 542 20.11 -84.96 -35.97
C LYS A 542 19.17 -84.93 -34.76
N GLY A 543 19.43 -85.73 -33.72
CA GLY A 543 18.72 -85.71 -32.45
C GLY A 543 18.97 -84.47 -31.58
N VAL A 544 20.03 -83.70 -31.87
CA VAL A 544 20.21 -82.33 -31.34
C VAL A 544 19.47 -81.34 -32.23
N LEU A 545 19.60 -81.45 -33.57
CA LEU A 545 18.91 -80.60 -34.56
C LEU A 545 17.38 -80.60 -34.41
N SER A 546 16.76 -81.72 -34.02
CA SER A 546 15.30 -81.79 -33.78
C SER A 546 14.84 -81.10 -32.48
N LYS A 547 15.75 -80.76 -31.56
CA LYS A 547 15.44 -80.13 -30.25
C LYS A 547 15.60 -78.60 -30.27
N PHE A 548 15.91 -78.00 -31.41
CA PHE A 548 16.25 -76.57 -31.51
C PHE A 548 15.13 -75.62 -31.08
N SER A 549 13.86 -76.00 -31.26
CA SER A 549 12.70 -75.20 -30.84
C SER A 549 12.62 -74.96 -29.32
N MET A 550 13.32 -75.77 -28.50
CA MET A 550 13.34 -75.62 -27.03
C MET A 550 14.50 -74.76 -26.49
N PHE A 551 15.50 -74.42 -27.31
CA PHE A 551 16.55 -73.51 -26.87
C PHE A 551 16.05 -72.09 -27.12
N ASN A 552 15.99 -71.25 -26.08
CA ASN A 552 15.57 -69.85 -26.18
C ASN A 552 16.31 -69.13 -27.31
N ILE A 553 15.68 -69.08 -28.48
CA ILE A 553 16.16 -68.35 -29.63
C ILE A 553 16.13 -66.90 -29.19
N LYS A 554 17.28 -66.23 -29.07
CA LYS A 554 17.30 -64.78 -29.25
C LYS A 554 16.92 -64.59 -30.72
N PRO A 555 15.68 -64.15 -31.05
CA PRO A 555 15.38 -63.85 -32.44
C PRO A 555 16.41 -62.81 -32.90
N SER A 556 16.86 -62.91 -34.16
CA SER A 556 17.90 -61.99 -34.62
C SER A 556 17.33 -60.58 -34.49
N ARG A 557 17.90 -59.76 -33.59
CA ARG A 557 17.41 -58.40 -33.32
C ARG A 557 17.24 -57.62 -34.63
N LYS A 558 18.09 -57.90 -35.62
CA LYS A 558 18.01 -57.39 -36.99
C LYS A 558 16.67 -57.69 -37.70
N LEU A 559 16.14 -58.91 -37.65
CA LEU A 559 14.83 -59.24 -38.26
C LEU A 559 13.66 -58.58 -37.54
N ASP A 560 13.70 -58.53 -36.20
CA ASP A 560 12.62 -57.87 -35.45
C ASP A 560 12.69 -56.34 -35.65
N LEU A 561 13.89 -55.73 -35.67
CA LEU A 561 14.09 -54.32 -36.03
C LEU A 561 13.67 -53.99 -37.47
N GLU A 562 13.96 -54.85 -38.45
CA GLU A 562 13.55 -54.65 -39.85
C GLU A 562 12.03 -54.76 -40.01
N PHE A 563 11.40 -55.72 -39.32
CA PHE A 563 9.94 -55.81 -39.25
C PHE A 563 9.33 -54.59 -38.57
N ASP A 564 9.88 -54.14 -37.44
CA ASP A 564 9.40 -52.97 -36.71
C ASP A 564 9.59 -51.68 -37.54
N HIS A 565 10.65 -51.60 -38.37
CA HIS A 565 10.85 -50.51 -39.33
C HIS A 565 9.77 -50.51 -40.42
N LYS A 566 9.61 -51.64 -41.13
CA LYS A 566 8.59 -51.80 -42.18
C LYS A 566 7.17 -51.58 -41.63
N LYS A 567 6.91 -52.00 -40.39
CA LYS A 567 5.65 -51.75 -39.70
C LYS A 567 5.43 -50.26 -39.45
N ARG A 568 6.44 -49.51 -39.00
CA ARG A 568 6.33 -48.05 -38.84
C ARG A 568 6.12 -47.34 -40.16
N GLU A 569 6.82 -47.75 -41.22
CA GLU A 569 6.61 -47.21 -42.58
C GLU A 569 5.17 -47.44 -43.05
N LEU A 570 4.65 -48.66 -42.85
CA LEU A 570 3.25 -49.00 -43.12
C LEU A 570 2.27 -48.15 -42.28
N GLU A 571 2.51 -48.01 -40.98
CA GLU A 571 1.69 -47.20 -40.08
C GLU A 571 1.68 -45.73 -40.51
N ILE A 572 2.83 -45.12 -40.87
CA ILE A 572 2.90 -43.73 -41.36
C ILE A 572 2.10 -43.56 -42.66
N CYS A 573 2.24 -44.50 -43.61
CA CYS A 573 1.50 -44.45 -44.87
C CYS A 573 -0.01 -44.60 -44.65
N GLU A 574 -0.44 -45.53 -43.80
CA GLU A 574 -1.85 -45.75 -43.50
C GLU A 574 -2.46 -44.62 -42.66
N ILE A 575 -1.76 -44.07 -41.65
CA ILE A 575 -2.21 -42.87 -40.92
C ILE A 575 -2.47 -41.73 -41.90
N THR A 576 -1.52 -41.46 -42.82
CA THR A 576 -1.68 -40.42 -43.85
C THR A 576 -2.89 -40.69 -44.75
N ARG A 577 -3.08 -41.94 -45.21
CA ARG A 577 -4.23 -42.35 -46.04
C ARG A 577 -5.56 -42.17 -45.30
N ILE A 578 -5.64 -42.63 -44.06
CA ILE A 578 -6.84 -42.60 -43.21
C ILE A 578 -7.22 -41.16 -42.86
N CYS A 579 -6.25 -40.31 -42.49
CA CYS A 579 -6.51 -38.90 -42.23
C CYS A 579 -7.00 -38.16 -43.49
N SER A 580 -6.48 -38.49 -44.68
CA SER A 580 -7.03 -37.97 -45.95
C SER A 580 -8.46 -38.46 -46.19
N GLU A 581 -8.72 -39.77 -46.07
CA GLU A 581 -10.05 -40.34 -46.35
C GLU A 581 -11.13 -39.78 -45.39
N ILE A 582 -10.78 -39.52 -44.13
CA ILE A 582 -11.69 -38.90 -43.15
C ILE A 582 -11.95 -37.43 -43.49
N LYS A 583 -10.92 -36.69 -43.90
CA LYS A 583 -11.06 -35.30 -44.37
C LYS A 583 -11.94 -35.21 -45.63
N ASP A 584 -11.78 -36.14 -46.56
CA ASP A 584 -12.56 -36.20 -47.80
C ASP A 584 -14.03 -36.61 -47.53
N ARG A 585 -14.31 -37.36 -46.46
CA ARG A 585 -15.68 -37.70 -46.02
C ARG A 585 -16.40 -36.56 -45.28
N TYR A 586 -15.65 -35.68 -44.60
CA TYR A 586 -16.19 -34.52 -43.88
C TYR A 586 -15.47 -33.21 -44.28
N PRO A 587 -15.61 -32.73 -45.54
CA PRO A 587 -14.82 -31.62 -46.08
C PRO A 587 -15.42 -30.23 -45.82
N GLU A 588 -16.72 -30.13 -45.53
CA GLU A 588 -17.47 -28.87 -45.42
C GLU A 588 -17.92 -28.63 -43.97
N GLY A 589 -17.68 -27.42 -43.45
CA GLY A 589 -18.11 -27.03 -42.11
C GLY A 589 -17.19 -26.08 -41.34
N GLU A 590 -17.58 -25.75 -40.11
CA GLU A 590 -16.65 -25.26 -39.09
C GLU A 590 -15.56 -26.31 -38.84
N LEU A 591 -14.30 -25.87 -38.78
CA LEU A 591 -13.18 -26.80 -38.68
C LEU A 591 -13.04 -27.38 -37.28
N LEU A 592 -13.03 -28.71 -37.18
CA LEU A 592 -12.73 -29.50 -35.99
C LEU A 592 -11.44 -30.30 -36.23
N ILE A 593 -10.36 -29.92 -35.54
CA ILE A 593 -9.08 -30.63 -35.57
C ILE A 593 -8.99 -31.50 -34.31
N VAL A 594 -8.75 -32.80 -34.45
CA VAL A 594 -8.44 -33.69 -33.31
C VAL A 594 -6.93 -33.82 -33.18
N LYS A 595 -6.39 -33.33 -32.05
CA LYS A 595 -4.95 -33.34 -31.74
C LYS A 595 -4.49 -34.60 -31.04
N ASP A 596 -5.22 -35.06 -30.01
CA ASP A 596 -4.87 -36.28 -29.30
C ASP A 596 -6.07 -36.96 -28.63
N ILE A 597 -5.89 -38.22 -28.22
CA ILE A 597 -6.84 -38.97 -27.40
C ILE A 597 -6.14 -39.83 -26.33
N GLU A 598 -6.53 -39.62 -25.07
CA GLU A 598 -6.24 -40.53 -23.96
C GLU A 598 -7.36 -41.59 -23.86
N ILE A 599 -6.99 -42.85 -23.77
CA ILE A 599 -7.92 -43.98 -23.60
C ILE A 599 -7.63 -44.64 -22.26
N LYS A 600 -8.64 -44.72 -21.38
CA LYS A 600 -8.55 -45.39 -20.08
C LYS A 600 -9.37 -46.68 -20.12
N VAL A 601 -8.67 -47.79 -20.34
CA VAL A 601 -9.21 -49.14 -20.29
C VAL A 601 -9.15 -49.66 -18.85
N PRO A 602 -10.25 -50.15 -18.27
CA PRO A 602 -10.28 -50.62 -16.88
C PRO A 602 -9.62 -52.00 -16.71
N TYR A 603 -8.91 -52.20 -15.60
CA TYR A 603 -8.18 -53.44 -15.27
C TYR A 603 -9.07 -54.67 -15.01
N SER A 604 -10.40 -54.52 -14.94
CA SER A 604 -11.34 -55.61 -14.66
C SER A 604 -12.46 -55.63 -15.71
N THR A 605 -12.57 -56.76 -16.40
CA THR A 605 -13.57 -57.04 -17.45
C THR A 605 -15.01 -57.11 -16.96
N TYR A 606 -15.26 -57.10 -15.65
CA TYR A 606 -16.60 -57.35 -15.10
C TYR A 606 -17.47 -56.11 -14.85
N PHE A 607 -16.89 -54.91 -14.66
CA PHE A 607 -17.69 -53.70 -14.33
C PHE A 607 -17.17 -52.35 -14.87
N GLY A 608 -16.04 -52.31 -15.57
CA GLY A 608 -15.51 -51.04 -16.08
C GLY A 608 -15.98 -50.73 -17.51
N LYS A 609 -16.43 -49.48 -17.75
CA LYS A 609 -16.58 -48.93 -19.11
C LYS A 609 -15.28 -48.23 -19.54
N THR A 610 -14.92 -48.35 -20.82
CA THR A 610 -13.83 -47.55 -21.41
C THR A 610 -14.21 -46.08 -21.35
N SER A 611 -13.28 -45.24 -20.88
CA SER A 611 -13.43 -43.78 -20.87
C SER A 611 -12.36 -43.14 -21.75
N TYR A 612 -12.70 -42.01 -22.36
CA TYR A 612 -11.89 -41.32 -23.35
C TYR A 612 -11.69 -39.87 -22.91
N ARG A 613 -10.59 -39.26 -23.30
CA ARG A 613 -10.38 -37.82 -23.17
C ARG A 613 -9.79 -37.31 -24.48
N LEU A 614 -10.56 -36.49 -25.18
CA LEU A 614 -10.26 -35.96 -26.51
C LEU A 614 -9.64 -34.56 -26.38
N TYR A 615 -8.52 -34.35 -27.02
CA TYR A 615 -7.87 -33.05 -27.20
C TYR A 615 -8.15 -32.58 -28.62
N ARG A 616 -8.79 -31.41 -28.75
CA ARG A 616 -9.24 -30.86 -30.03
C ARG A 616 -8.95 -29.37 -30.14
N GLU A 617 -8.94 -28.86 -31.36
CA GLU A 617 -9.04 -27.44 -31.69
C GLU A 617 -10.29 -27.23 -32.55
N THR A 618 -10.99 -26.12 -32.37
CA THR A 618 -12.08 -25.71 -33.27
C THR A 618 -11.87 -24.29 -33.76
N GLU A 619 -12.12 -24.04 -35.05
CA GLU A 619 -12.25 -22.66 -35.55
C GLU A 619 -13.51 -22.02 -34.96
N ALA A 620 -13.31 -21.04 -34.08
CA ALA A 620 -14.35 -20.11 -33.64
C ALA A 620 -14.12 -18.75 -34.31
N ILE A 621 -15.19 -18.12 -34.80
CA ILE A 621 -15.14 -16.71 -35.21
C ILE A 621 -15.26 -15.88 -33.94
N ARG A 622 -14.20 -15.17 -33.56
CA ARG A 622 -14.30 -14.13 -32.54
C ARG A 622 -14.78 -12.85 -33.21
N SER A 623 -15.95 -12.36 -32.77
CA SER A 623 -16.50 -11.06 -33.13
C SER A 623 -15.45 -9.95 -32.98
N ALA A 624 -15.51 -8.91 -33.81
CA ALA A 624 -14.64 -7.75 -33.69
C ALA A 624 -14.67 -7.22 -32.25
N GLN A 625 -13.52 -6.88 -31.66
CA GLN A 625 -13.45 -6.43 -30.28
C GLN A 625 -13.01 -4.97 -30.22
N LEU A 626 -13.69 -4.15 -29.43
CA LEU A 626 -13.21 -2.82 -29.06
C LEU A 626 -12.23 -2.96 -27.90
N LYS A 627 -10.94 -2.75 -28.19
CA LYS A 627 -9.86 -2.72 -27.22
C LYS A 627 -9.71 -1.31 -26.66
N ILE A 628 -9.73 -1.19 -25.34
CA ILE A 628 -9.52 0.07 -24.62
C ILE A 628 -8.22 -0.07 -23.82
N THR A 629 -7.27 0.85 -24.02
CA THR A 629 -5.97 0.83 -23.33
C THR A 629 -5.82 2.06 -22.44
N ILE A 630 -5.61 1.87 -21.15
CA ILE A 630 -5.47 2.94 -20.14
C ILE A 630 -3.98 3.19 -19.86
N TYR A 631 -3.60 4.46 -19.79
CA TYR A 631 -2.26 4.95 -19.46
C TYR A 631 -2.31 5.83 -18.21
N GLU A 632 -1.53 5.45 -17.19
CA GLU A 632 -1.34 6.24 -15.97
C GLU A 632 -0.06 7.07 -16.08
N THR A 633 -0.12 8.38 -15.84
CA THR A 633 1.08 9.19 -15.58
C THR A 633 1.50 9.11 -14.11
N LYS A 634 2.77 9.39 -13.82
CA LYS A 634 3.29 9.53 -12.46
C LYS A 634 4.18 10.76 -12.36
N ILE A 635 4.12 11.46 -11.23
CA ILE A 635 5.04 12.57 -10.93
C ILE A 635 6.34 11.96 -10.38
N SER A 636 7.49 12.59 -10.67
CA SER A 636 8.80 12.17 -10.15
C SER A 636 8.93 12.55 -8.67
N GLN A 637 9.87 11.96 -7.92
CA GLN A 637 10.10 12.39 -6.53
C GLN A 637 10.76 13.77 -6.47
N GLU A 638 11.56 14.08 -7.49
CA GLU A 638 12.22 15.35 -7.70
C GLU A 638 11.19 16.48 -7.93
N ASP A 639 10.21 16.26 -8.82
CA ASP A 639 9.14 17.21 -9.12
C ASP A 639 8.25 17.45 -7.88
N SER A 640 7.89 16.39 -7.13
CA SER A 640 7.17 16.55 -5.86
C SER A 640 7.96 17.40 -4.87
N LEU A 641 9.28 17.21 -4.73
CA LEU A 641 10.11 18.01 -3.82
C LEU A 641 10.29 19.47 -4.26
N GLU A 642 10.24 19.77 -5.57
CA GLU A 642 10.19 21.16 -6.04
C GLU A 642 8.79 21.77 -5.84
N LEU A 643 7.70 21.01 -6.03
CA LEU A 643 6.33 21.42 -5.70
C LEU A 643 6.12 21.76 -4.22
N GLU A 644 6.90 21.15 -3.30
CA GLU A 644 6.87 21.52 -1.88
C GLU A 644 7.58 22.85 -1.58
N LYS A 645 8.48 23.31 -2.45
CA LYS A 645 9.21 24.58 -2.30
C LYS A 645 8.54 25.73 -3.04
N ASP A 646 8.01 25.46 -4.23
CA ASP A 646 7.42 26.43 -5.15
C ASP A 646 6.14 25.87 -5.75
N GLU A 647 4.99 26.36 -5.27
CA GLU A 647 3.66 25.99 -5.78
C GLU A 647 3.40 26.49 -7.21
N SER A 648 4.29 27.28 -7.82
CA SER A 648 4.21 27.69 -9.22
C SER A 648 5.06 26.82 -10.18
N PHE A 649 5.90 25.92 -9.64
CA PHE A 649 6.69 24.99 -10.44
C PHE A 649 5.79 24.09 -11.31
N VAL A 650 6.09 23.97 -12.61
CA VAL A 650 5.30 23.14 -13.52
C VAL A 650 5.89 21.72 -13.56
N PRO A 651 5.23 20.70 -12.98
CA PRO A 651 5.74 19.34 -12.97
C PRO A 651 5.66 18.72 -14.37
N THR A 652 6.48 17.70 -14.62
CA THR A 652 6.54 16.94 -15.87
C THR A 652 6.07 15.50 -15.61
N PRO A 653 4.77 15.19 -15.78
CA PRO A 653 4.25 13.84 -15.57
C PRO A 653 4.98 12.80 -16.43
N LEU A 654 5.64 11.86 -15.77
CA LEU A 654 6.32 10.74 -16.39
C LEU A 654 5.30 9.70 -16.85
N LEU A 655 5.32 9.39 -18.15
CA LEU A 655 4.70 8.18 -18.69
C LEU A 655 5.66 7.00 -18.49
N PRO A 656 5.22 5.84 -17.94
CA PRO A 656 6.08 4.68 -17.67
C PRO A 656 6.66 3.98 -18.92
N GLY A 657 7.56 4.65 -19.64
CA GLY A 657 8.47 4.13 -20.66
C GLY A 657 7.84 3.71 -22.00
N PHE A 658 8.48 4.08 -23.10
CA PHE A 658 8.24 3.53 -24.45
C PHE A 658 8.74 2.07 -24.57
N GLY A 659 8.33 1.20 -23.64
CA GLY A 659 8.64 -0.21 -23.55
C GLY A 659 7.53 -1.10 -24.13
N ARG A 660 7.72 -2.42 -24.06
CA ARG A 660 6.92 -3.44 -24.79
C ARG A 660 5.41 -3.54 -24.47
N ASN A 661 4.87 -2.76 -23.54
CA ASN A 661 3.43 -2.45 -23.36
C ASN A 661 3.29 -1.40 -22.24
N PRO A 662 3.10 -0.10 -22.55
CA PRO A 662 3.06 0.98 -21.54
C PRO A 662 1.71 1.19 -20.85
N GLY A 663 0.63 0.55 -21.31
CA GLY A 663 -0.72 0.69 -20.77
C GLY A 663 -1.38 -0.66 -20.48
N VAL A 664 -2.45 -0.64 -19.70
CA VAL A 664 -3.26 -1.84 -19.43
C VAL A 664 -4.49 -1.82 -20.33
N SER A 665 -4.66 -2.87 -21.13
CA SER A 665 -5.79 -3.01 -22.05
C SER A 665 -6.82 -4.04 -21.60
N PHE A 666 -8.08 -3.78 -21.93
CA PHE A 666 -9.16 -4.77 -21.90
C PHE A 666 -9.97 -4.69 -23.20
N GLU A 667 -10.68 -5.77 -23.51
CA GLU A 667 -11.45 -5.94 -24.74
C GLU A 667 -12.93 -6.07 -24.40
N ILE A 668 -13.79 -5.36 -25.15
CA ILE A 668 -15.25 -5.50 -25.07
C ILE A 668 -15.81 -5.79 -26.46
N ASP A 669 -16.81 -6.67 -26.51
CA ASP A 669 -17.56 -6.96 -27.73
C ASP A 669 -18.56 -5.81 -27.99
N PRO A 670 -18.44 -5.04 -29.08
CA PRO A 670 -19.30 -3.91 -29.40
C PRO A 670 -20.71 -4.32 -29.86
N GLU A 671 -20.94 -5.58 -30.27
CA GLU A 671 -22.28 -6.10 -30.57
C GLU A 671 -23.06 -6.37 -29.28
N LYS A 672 -22.34 -6.75 -28.20
CA LYS A 672 -22.92 -7.02 -26.87
C LYS A 672 -22.94 -5.82 -25.93
N TYR A 673 -21.93 -4.96 -25.99
CA TYR A 673 -21.69 -3.87 -25.03
C TYR A 673 -21.49 -2.52 -25.71
N ASP A 674 -22.16 -1.46 -25.24
CA ASP A 674 -21.71 -0.08 -25.48
C ASP A 674 -20.86 0.41 -24.28
N PHE A 675 -19.78 1.12 -24.57
CA PHE A 675 -19.01 1.82 -23.56
C PHE A 675 -19.70 3.13 -23.16
N ILE A 676 -20.00 3.33 -21.87
CA ILE A 676 -20.64 4.56 -21.38
C ILE A 676 -19.60 5.54 -20.83
N ASN A 677 -18.86 5.15 -19.79
CA ASN A 677 -17.89 6.03 -19.14
C ASN A 677 -16.77 5.24 -18.43
N ILE A 678 -15.64 5.91 -18.19
CA ILE A 678 -14.59 5.47 -17.28
C ILE A 678 -14.15 6.61 -16.37
N SER A 679 -14.07 6.32 -15.07
CA SER A 679 -13.62 7.27 -14.04
C SER A 679 -12.67 6.57 -13.06
N GLN A 680 -11.73 7.30 -12.49
CA GLN A 680 -10.71 6.76 -11.57
C GLN A 680 -10.88 7.33 -10.15
N PHE A 681 -11.00 6.41 -9.20
CA PHE A 681 -11.14 6.63 -7.77
C PHE A 681 -9.82 6.22 -7.09
N ASP A 682 -8.90 7.16 -6.88
CA ASP A 682 -7.51 6.92 -6.44
C ASP A 682 -6.83 5.82 -7.28
N LYS A 683 -6.74 4.58 -6.78
CA LYS A 683 -6.06 3.44 -7.45
C LYS A 683 -7.01 2.45 -8.13
N LYS A 684 -8.33 2.68 -8.08
CA LYS A 684 -9.36 1.82 -8.67
C LYS A 684 -10.07 2.54 -9.83
N PHE A 685 -10.50 1.78 -10.82
CA PHE A 685 -11.16 2.28 -12.03
C PHE A 685 -12.59 1.76 -12.08
N LEU A 686 -13.54 2.67 -12.32
CA LEU A 686 -14.92 2.37 -12.60
C LEU A 686 -15.15 2.39 -14.11
N VAL A 687 -15.51 1.26 -14.68
CA VAL A 687 -15.97 1.16 -16.08
C VAL A 687 -17.46 0.86 -16.08
N ILE A 688 -18.21 1.66 -16.83
CA ILE A 688 -19.67 1.51 -16.98
C ILE A 688 -19.96 1.06 -18.42
N LEU A 689 -20.59 -0.09 -18.58
CA LEU A 689 -20.97 -0.67 -19.86
C LEU A 689 -22.49 -0.83 -19.96
N TRP A 690 -23.06 -0.63 -21.15
CA TRP A 690 -24.45 -0.98 -21.46
C TRP A 690 -24.50 -2.36 -22.12
N ASN A 691 -25.10 -3.35 -21.45
CA ASN A 691 -25.30 -4.68 -22.02
C ASN A 691 -26.59 -4.70 -22.86
N LYS A 692 -26.44 -4.82 -24.19
CA LYS A 692 -27.53 -4.81 -25.19
C LYS A 692 -28.46 -6.01 -25.05
N GLU A 693 -27.91 -7.20 -24.82
CA GLU A 693 -28.67 -8.46 -24.73
C GLU A 693 -29.64 -8.48 -23.54
N SER A 694 -29.20 -8.01 -22.39
CA SER A 694 -29.96 -8.01 -21.13
C SER A 694 -30.67 -6.67 -20.85
N ASN A 695 -30.37 -5.64 -21.66
CA ASN A 695 -30.86 -4.27 -21.53
C ASN A 695 -30.58 -3.67 -20.14
N ARG A 696 -29.33 -3.82 -19.66
CA ARG A 696 -28.88 -3.39 -18.33
C ARG A 696 -27.56 -2.61 -18.38
N MET A 697 -27.42 -1.68 -17.45
CA MET A 697 -26.17 -1.00 -17.15
C MET A 697 -25.35 -1.83 -16.17
N GLU A 698 -24.11 -2.16 -16.52
CA GLU A 698 -23.19 -2.99 -15.75
C GLU A 698 -21.99 -2.15 -15.28
N PHE A 699 -21.69 -2.23 -13.98
CA PHE A 699 -20.61 -1.48 -13.33
C PHE A 699 -19.47 -2.44 -12.99
N TYR A 700 -18.25 -2.13 -13.43
CA TYR A 700 -17.04 -2.89 -13.14
C TYR A 700 -16.08 -1.99 -12.37
N PHE A 701 -15.61 -2.43 -11.21
CA PHE A 701 -14.80 -1.59 -10.31
C PHE A 701 -13.69 -2.39 -9.64
N ASP A 702 -12.43 -2.14 -10.05
CA ASP A 702 -11.22 -2.72 -9.45
C ASP A 702 -9.98 -1.94 -9.93
N THR A 703 -8.82 -2.31 -9.41
CA THR A 703 -7.49 -1.95 -9.93
C THR A 703 -7.29 -2.40 -11.38
N LEU A 704 -6.47 -1.69 -12.15
CA LEU A 704 -6.16 -2.03 -13.56
C LEU A 704 -5.70 -3.48 -13.75
N ARG A 705 -4.99 -4.08 -12.78
CA ARG A 705 -4.50 -5.46 -12.87
C ARG A 705 -5.59 -6.53 -12.84
N ARG A 706 -6.76 -6.21 -12.30
CA ARG A 706 -7.89 -7.14 -12.12
C ARG A 706 -9.07 -6.81 -13.04
N LEU A 707 -9.24 -5.53 -13.41
CA LEU A 707 -10.31 -5.03 -14.25
C LEU A 707 -10.50 -5.82 -15.57
N PRO A 708 -9.46 -6.14 -16.38
CA PRO A 708 -9.64 -6.95 -17.60
C PRO A 708 -10.27 -8.31 -17.32
N LYS A 709 -9.76 -9.04 -16.30
CA LYS A 709 -10.28 -10.36 -15.91
C LYS A 709 -11.73 -10.31 -15.43
N MET A 710 -12.13 -9.23 -14.76
CA MET A 710 -13.52 -9.06 -14.31
C MET A 710 -14.48 -8.78 -15.48
N ILE A 711 -14.04 -8.02 -16.48
CA ILE A 711 -14.81 -7.77 -17.71
C ILE A 711 -14.93 -9.05 -18.53
N GLU A 712 -13.83 -9.76 -18.76
CA GLU A 712 -13.79 -11.09 -19.42
C GLU A 712 -14.74 -12.10 -18.73
N GLN A 713 -14.72 -12.16 -17.39
CA GLN A 713 -15.57 -13.07 -16.60
C GLN A 713 -17.00 -12.52 -16.38
N GLN A 714 -17.32 -11.33 -16.88
CA GLN A 714 -18.61 -10.64 -16.75
C GLN A 714 -19.09 -10.44 -15.29
N ILE A 715 -18.13 -10.31 -14.36
CA ILE A 715 -18.34 -10.11 -12.92
C ILE A 715 -18.50 -8.60 -12.64
N ALA A 716 -19.65 -8.05 -13.00
CA ALA A 716 -20.02 -6.68 -12.66
C ALA A 716 -20.39 -6.58 -11.16
N ILE A 717 -19.90 -5.54 -10.46
CA ILE A 717 -20.22 -5.26 -9.06
C ILE A 717 -21.68 -4.83 -8.85
N LYS A 718 -22.30 -4.26 -9.90
CA LYS A 718 -23.73 -3.91 -9.92
C LYS A 718 -24.28 -4.05 -11.33
N LYS A 719 -25.55 -4.46 -11.44
CA LYS A 719 -26.33 -4.46 -12.69
C LYS A 719 -27.64 -3.73 -12.42
N LEU A 720 -27.92 -2.66 -13.17
CA LEU A 720 -29.06 -1.76 -12.96
C LEU A 720 -29.86 -1.57 -14.25
N ASN A 721 -31.16 -1.27 -14.10
CA ASN A 721 -32.06 -0.92 -15.21
C ASN A 721 -32.52 0.53 -15.02
N PRO A 722 -31.70 1.53 -15.40
CA PRO A 722 -31.97 2.93 -15.06
C PRO A 722 -33.09 3.57 -15.90
N GLY A 723 -33.46 3.00 -17.05
CA GLY A 723 -34.39 3.58 -18.02
C GLY A 723 -33.63 4.18 -19.22
N LEU A 724 -34.30 4.35 -20.36
CA LEU A 724 -33.64 4.82 -21.58
C LEU A 724 -33.25 6.30 -21.42
N GLY A 725 -32.09 6.70 -21.96
CA GLY A 725 -31.61 8.08 -21.87
C GLY A 725 -31.20 8.56 -20.46
N SER A 726 -31.00 7.66 -19.50
CA SER A 726 -30.58 8.02 -18.14
C SER A 726 -29.20 8.69 -18.11
N LYS A 727 -29.05 9.74 -17.31
CA LYS A 727 -27.79 10.49 -17.15
C LYS A 727 -27.05 10.07 -15.89
N ILE A 728 -25.73 10.03 -15.98
CA ILE A 728 -24.84 9.63 -14.88
C ILE A 728 -23.93 10.81 -14.52
N ALA A 729 -23.79 11.08 -13.22
CA ALA A 729 -22.78 11.97 -12.68
C ALA A 729 -21.95 11.20 -11.65
N ILE A 730 -20.65 11.47 -11.58
CA ILE A 730 -19.72 10.78 -10.68
C ILE A 730 -19.04 11.80 -9.78
N ASN A 731 -19.01 11.52 -8.48
CA ASN A 731 -18.15 12.21 -7.51
C ASN A 731 -17.16 11.20 -6.94
N ASP A 732 -16.02 11.12 -7.60
CA ASP A 732 -14.88 10.28 -7.26
C ASP A 732 -14.28 10.63 -5.89
N SER A 733 -14.21 11.93 -5.54
CA SER A 733 -13.72 12.39 -4.22
C SER A 733 -14.60 11.97 -3.03
N LYS A 734 -15.89 11.68 -3.25
CA LYS A 734 -16.84 11.22 -2.21
C LYS A 734 -17.35 9.79 -2.41
N GLY A 735 -16.85 9.07 -3.42
CA GLY A 735 -17.31 7.70 -3.70
C GLY A 735 -18.76 7.59 -4.19
N LEU A 736 -19.34 8.66 -4.77
CA LEU A 736 -20.76 8.71 -5.15
C LEU A 736 -20.98 8.62 -6.67
N ILE A 737 -22.09 7.99 -7.06
CA ILE A 737 -22.56 7.88 -8.44
C ILE A 737 -24.05 8.21 -8.47
N ALA A 738 -24.43 9.30 -9.12
CA ALA A 738 -25.81 9.70 -9.28
C ALA A 738 -26.32 9.25 -10.65
N ILE A 739 -27.56 8.75 -10.68
CA ILE A 739 -28.27 8.32 -11.88
C ILE A 739 -29.61 9.05 -11.92
N TYR A 740 -29.82 9.86 -12.94
CA TYR A 740 -31.07 10.55 -13.22
C TYR A 740 -31.84 9.85 -14.35
N SER A 741 -33.06 9.41 -14.04
CA SER A 741 -33.97 8.75 -14.98
C SER A 741 -34.99 9.78 -15.52
N PRO A 742 -34.84 10.29 -16.76
CA PRO A 742 -35.70 11.37 -17.27
C PRO A 742 -37.18 10.95 -17.39
N GLU A 743 -37.45 9.71 -17.83
CA GLU A 743 -38.81 9.13 -17.96
C GLU A 743 -39.67 9.25 -16.68
N LYS A 744 -39.02 9.30 -15.52
CA LYS A 744 -39.67 9.34 -14.19
C LYS A 744 -39.37 10.62 -13.42
N ALA A 745 -38.51 11.49 -13.96
CA ALA A 745 -37.82 12.57 -13.26
C ALA A 745 -37.30 12.17 -11.85
N MET A 746 -36.78 10.94 -11.75
CA MET A 746 -36.29 10.36 -10.50
C MET A 746 -34.76 10.38 -10.45
N LEU A 747 -34.22 10.79 -9.31
CA LEU A 747 -32.81 10.71 -8.97
C LEU A 747 -32.57 9.53 -8.00
N ASN A 748 -31.55 8.72 -8.31
CA ASN A 748 -31.00 7.70 -7.42
C ASN A 748 -29.50 7.94 -7.25
N VAL A 749 -28.98 7.90 -6.02
CA VAL A 749 -27.55 8.07 -5.75
C VAL A 749 -27.02 6.83 -5.06
N LEU A 750 -26.04 6.22 -5.71
CA LEU A 750 -25.27 5.11 -5.20
C LEU A 750 -24.01 5.65 -4.51
N GLY A 751 -23.58 4.98 -3.45
CA GLY A 751 -22.29 5.22 -2.81
C GLY A 751 -21.54 3.91 -2.65
N PHE A 752 -20.22 3.97 -2.75
CA PHE A 752 -19.37 2.87 -2.27
C PHE A 752 -19.47 2.73 -0.75
N ASP A 753 -19.25 1.51 -0.25
CA ASP A 753 -18.94 1.28 1.15
C ASP A 753 -17.51 1.72 1.49
N ASP A 754 -17.17 1.78 2.78
CA ASP A 754 -15.90 2.33 3.29
C ASP A 754 -14.68 1.55 2.75
N GLU A 755 -14.82 0.24 2.50
CA GLU A 755 -13.78 -0.59 1.86
C GLU A 755 -13.69 -0.41 0.34
N GLN A 756 -14.64 0.31 -0.26
CA GLN A 756 -14.85 0.45 -1.70
C GLN A 756 -14.88 -0.91 -2.42
N THR A 757 -15.72 -1.83 -1.95
CA THR A 757 -15.93 -3.16 -2.54
C THR A 757 -17.35 -3.33 -3.08
N ASN A 758 -18.36 -2.77 -2.42
CA ASN A 758 -19.76 -2.84 -2.85
C ASN A 758 -20.34 -1.47 -3.16
N LEU A 759 -21.12 -1.39 -4.24
CA LEU A 759 -21.85 -0.20 -4.61
C LEU A 759 -23.30 -0.29 -4.09
N ASN A 760 -23.61 0.48 -3.05
CA ASN A 760 -24.89 0.47 -2.35
C ASN A 760 -25.73 1.70 -2.70
N LEU A 761 -27.04 1.62 -2.51
CA LEU A 761 -27.95 2.74 -2.79
C LEU A 761 -28.06 3.61 -1.54
N ARG A 762 -27.52 4.84 -1.59
CA ARG A 762 -27.44 5.77 -0.45
C ARG A 762 -28.65 6.71 -0.40
N TYR A 763 -29.04 7.26 -1.55
CA TYR A 763 -30.28 8.06 -1.69
C TYR A 763 -31.17 7.45 -2.77
N ARG A 764 -32.46 7.26 -2.49
CA ARG A 764 -33.38 6.47 -3.32
C ARG A 764 -34.63 7.26 -3.69
N ASN A 765 -35.03 7.17 -4.98
CA ASN A 765 -36.28 7.69 -5.50
C ASN A 765 -36.54 9.18 -5.16
N ILE A 766 -35.51 10.03 -5.19
CA ILE A 766 -35.70 11.48 -5.02
C ILE A 766 -36.51 11.98 -6.22
N GLN A 767 -37.70 12.52 -5.96
CA GLN A 767 -38.65 12.91 -6.99
C GLN A 767 -38.53 14.39 -7.31
N LEU A 768 -38.10 14.73 -8.54
CA LEU A 768 -37.79 16.11 -8.89
C LEU A 768 -38.97 16.89 -9.48
N LEU A 769 -40.03 16.22 -9.96
CA LEU A 769 -41.23 16.86 -10.55
C LEU A 769 -41.81 18.01 -9.70
N GLN A 770 -41.88 17.84 -8.38
CA GLN A 770 -42.40 18.84 -7.45
C GLN A 770 -41.63 20.18 -7.46
N TYR A 771 -40.36 20.16 -7.88
CA TYR A 771 -39.49 21.34 -7.96
C TYR A 771 -39.48 22.00 -9.35
N TYR A 772 -40.20 21.43 -10.32
CA TYR A 772 -40.30 21.90 -11.71
C TYR A 772 -41.77 22.01 -12.16
N ASN A 773 -42.66 22.45 -11.27
CA ASN A 773 -44.09 22.70 -11.53
C ASN A 773 -44.82 21.49 -12.16
N ASP A 774 -44.52 20.28 -11.70
CA ASP A 774 -45.05 19.01 -12.22
C ASP A 774 -44.79 18.76 -13.72
N THR A 775 -43.79 19.46 -14.29
CA THR A 775 -43.24 19.19 -15.62
C THR A 775 -41.82 18.64 -15.49
N ALA A 776 -41.54 17.50 -16.13
CA ALA A 776 -40.20 16.92 -16.11
C ALA A 776 -39.22 17.79 -16.94
N PRO A 777 -38.12 18.28 -16.35
CA PRO A 777 -37.17 19.12 -17.08
C PRO A 777 -36.31 18.30 -18.04
N GLU A 778 -36.10 18.82 -19.25
CA GLU A 778 -35.10 18.28 -20.18
C GLU A 778 -33.70 18.74 -19.76
N ILE A 779 -33.02 17.89 -18.98
CA ILE A 779 -31.66 18.13 -18.49
C ILE A 779 -30.65 17.88 -19.62
N ALA A 780 -29.83 18.87 -19.98
CA ALA A 780 -28.70 18.78 -20.90
C ALA A 780 -27.42 18.29 -20.22
N HIS A 781 -26.97 18.95 -19.15
CA HIS A 781 -25.81 18.53 -18.35
C HIS A 781 -26.21 18.18 -16.92
N PHE A 782 -25.52 17.17 -16.38
CA PHE A 782 -25.78 16.60 -15.07
C PHE A 782 -24.44 16.23 -14.45
N LEU A 783 -24.04 16.94 -13.40
CA LEU A 783 -22.74 16.76 -12.75
C LEU A 783 -22.84 16.95 -11.24
N PHE A 784 -21.93 16.32 -10.50
CA PHE A 784 -21.69 16.69 -9.11
C PHE A 784 -20.81 17.93 -9.04
N ILE A 785 -21.05 18.76 -8.03
CA ILE A 785 -20.04 19.69 -7.55
C ILE A 785 -19.02 18.84 -6.77
N LYS A 786 -17.80 18.72 -7.29
CA LYS A 786 -16.78 17.82 -6.72
C LYS A 786 -16.47 18.21 -5.28
N ASN A 787 -16.00 17.25 -4.48
CA ASN A 787 -15.81 17.34 -3.02
C ASN A 787 -17.08 17.64 -2.17
N THR A 788 -18.25 17.91 -2.78
CA THR A 788 -19.52 18.13 -2.07
C THR A 788 -20.53 16.99 -2.32
N GLU A 789 -21.65 16.99 -1.59
CA GLU A 789 -22.82 16.13 -1.91
C GLU A 789 -23.91 16.91 -2.67
N ASP A 790 -23.53 17.97 -3.39
CA ASP A 790 -24.43 18.77 -4.20
C ASP A 790 -24.35 18.38 -5.70
N ILE A 791 -25.49 18.39 -6.37
CA ILE A 791 -25.65 18.01 -7.78
C ILE A 791 -26.17 19.21 -8.57
N CYS A 792 -25.48 19.58 -9.65
CA CYS A 792 -25.93 20.60 -10.58
C CYS A 792 -26.74 19.98 -11.73
N PHE A 793 -27.97 20.46 -11.87
CA PHE A 793 -28.90 20.14 -12.95
C PHE A 793 -28.92 21.30 -13.94
N VAL A 794 -28.52 21.07 -15.18
CA VAL A 794 -28.53 22.07 -16.27
C VAL A 794 -29.59 21.68 -17.29
N GLU A 795 -30.63 22.50 -17.45
CA GLU A 795 -31.68 22.38 -18.46
C GLU A 795 -31.12 22.62 -19.87
N TYR A 796 -31.78 22.12 -20.92
CA TYR A 796 -31.41 22.38 -22.33
C TYR A 796 -31.49 23.86 -22.73
N THR A 797 -32.20 24.67 -21.95
CA THR A 797 -32.23 26.13 -22.04
C THR A 797 -30.93 26.82 -21.58
N GLY A 798 -30.00 26.07 -20.97
CA GLY A 798 -28.81 26.59 -20.29
C GLY A 798 -29.03 26.87 -18.80
N ARG A 799 -30.28 26.88 -18.33
CA ARG A 799 -30.63 27.19 -16.94
C ARG A 799 -30.15 26.11 -15.97
N ALA A 800 -29.40 26.50 -14.95
CA ALA A 800 -28.77 25.61 -13.98
C ALA A 800 -29.31 25.83 -12.56
N LYS A 801 -29.49 24.72 -11.82
CA LYS A 801 -29.91 24.68 -10.41
C LYS A 801 -29.11 23.66 -9.64
N ILE A 802 -28.77 23.96 -8.39
CA ILE A 802 -27.98 23.06 -7.52
C ILE A 802 -28.89 22.40 -6.48
N TYR A 803 -28.96 21.08 -6.48
CA TYR A 803 -29.65 20.27 -5.48
C TYR A 803 -28.68 19.81 -4.40
N SER A 804 -29.03 19.97 -3.13
CA SER A 804 -28.23 19.47 -2.02
C SER A 804 -28.80 18.16 -1.48
N LEU A 805 -28.04 17.06 -1.56
CA LEU A 805 -28.45 15.77 -1.01
C LEU A 805 -28.55 15.79 0.53
N ILE A 806 -27.81 16.68 1.18
CA ILE A 806 -27.79 16.82 2.65
C ILE A 806 -29.06 17.53 3.13
N ASN A 807 -29.46 18.60 2.45
CA ASN A 807 -30.65 19.41 2.82
C ASN A 807 -31.93 18.97 2.10
N ASP A 808 -31.87 17.90 1.29
CA ASP A 808 -32.93 17.35 0.43
C ASP A 808 -33.75 18.40 -0.35
N SER A 809 -33.05 19.43 -0.85
CA SER A 809 -33.67 20.62 -1.45
C SER A 809 -32.73 21.35 -2.42
N PHE A 810 -33.32 22.14 -3.32
CA PHE A 810 -32.56 23.04 -4.19
C PHE A 810 -32.04 24.24 -3.40
N ARG A 811 -30.75 24.58 -3.60
CA ARG A 811 -30.13 25.79 -3.05
C ARG A 811 -30.79 27.05 -3.67
N PRO A 812 -30.87 28.17 -2.93
CA PRO A 812 -31.29 29.45 -3.50
C PRO A 812 -30.24 29.94 -4.50
N GLY A 813 -30.65 30.19 -5.74
CA GLY A 813 -29.76 30.63 -6.83
C GLY A 813 -30.04 29.87 -8.12
N ILE A 814 -29.95 30.58 -9.24
CA ILE A 814 -30.10 30.05 -10.61
C ILE A 814 -29.01 30.73 -11.44
N ALA A 815 -28.27 29.95 -12.22
CA ALA A 815 -27.34 30.45 -13.23
C ALA A 815 -27.89 30.14 -14.62
N ASP A 816 -27.68 31.03 -15.59
CA ASP A 816 -27.97 30.78 -17.00
C ASP A 816 -26.64 30.55 -17.71
N PHE A 817 -26.31 29.27 -17.95
CA PHE A 817 -25.11 28.88 -18.69
C PHE A 817 -25.34 29.10 -20.20
N PRO A 818 -24.29 29.38 -21.00
CA PRO A 818 -24.45 29.54 -22.44
C PRO A 818 -25.07 28.28 -23.06
N SER A 819 -26.13 28.43 -23.85
CA SER A 819 -26.77 27.31 -24.55
C SER A 819 -25.87 26.66 -25.62
N SER A 820 -24.76 27.33 -25.97
CA SER A 820 -23.66 26.82 -26.81
C SER A 820 -22.58 26.05 -26.05
N ALA A 821 -22.71 25.86 -24.73
CA ALA A 821 -21.72 25.14 -23.93
C ALA A 821 -21.64 23.67 -24.33
N THR A 822 -20.48 23.23 -24.80
CA THR A 822 -20.24 21.84 -25.23
C THR A 822 -19.96 20.93 -24.03
N LYS A 823 -19.31 21.47 -22.99
CA LYS A 823 -18.97 20.73 -21.77
C LYS A 823 -19.06 21.65 -20.55
N ILE A 824 -19.50 21.10 -19.42
CA ILE A 824 -19.62 21.81 -18.14
C ILE A 824 -19.01 20.93 -17.05
N LEU A 825 -18.11 21.50 -16.25
CA LEU A 825 -17.38 20.79 -15.20
C LEU A 825 -17.38 21.58 -13.89
N SER A 826 -17.33 20.86 -12.77
CA SER A 826 -16.97 21.44 -11.46
C SER A 826 -15.45 21.42 -11.31
N THR A 827 -14.89 22.44 -10.65
CA THR A 827 -13.51 22.39 -10.16
C THR A 827 -13.38 21.34 -9.04
N PRO A 828 -12.19 20.76 -8.81
CA PRO A 828 -12.00 19.63 -7.89
C PRO A 828 -12.32 19.93 -6.42
N ASP A 829 -12.09 21.18 -6.01
CA ASP A 829 -12.37 21.73 -4.68
C ASP A 829 -13.87 21.97 -4.43
N GLY A 830 -14.69 22.00 -5.48
CA GLY A 830 -16.12 22.33 -5.42
C GLY A 830 -16.42 23.83 -5.44
N ALA A 831 -15.43 24.70 -5.65
CA ALA A 831 -15.58 26.16 -5.59
C ALA A 831 -16.34 26.74 -6.79
N CYS A 832 -16.09 26.22 -7.99
CA CYS A 832 -16.57 26.77 -9.25
C CYS A 832 -17.21 25.72 -10.17
N ILE A 833 -18.14 26.17 -11.00
CA ILE A 833 -18.62 25.47 -12.18
C ILE A 833 -18.14 26.26 -13.41
N VAL A 834 -17.54 25.57 -14.37
CA VAL A 834 -16.97 26.14 -15.59
C VAL A 834 -17.66 25.54 -16.81
N ALA A 835 -18.24 26.39 -17.66
CA ALA A 835 -18.87 26.02 -18.92
C ALA A 835 -17.97 26.40 -20.10
N PHE A 836 -17.68 25.45 -20.98
CA PHE A 836 -16.78 25.62 -22.12
C PHE A 836 -17.55 25.76 -23.43
N THR A 837 -17.29 26.86 -24.14
CA THR A 837 -17.92 27.22 -25.42
C THR A 837 -16.85 27.34 -26.52
N ALA A 838 -17.28 27.19 -27.77
CA ALA A 838 -16.45 27.43 -28.95
C ALA A 838 -17.07 28.54 -29.79
N GLU A 839 -16.34 29.64 -29.96
CA GLU A 839 -16.80 30.80 -30.72
C GLU A 839 -15.95 31.00 -31.98
N GLN A 840 -16.56 31.62 -32.99
CA GLN A 840 -15.87 32.11 -34.17
C GLN A 840 -15.86 33.63 -34.11
N GLN A 841 -14.73 34.24 -34.42
CA GLN A 841 -14.52 35.67 -34.24
C GLN A 841 -15.36 36.47 -35.26
N GLU A 842 -16.48 37.04 -34.82
CA GLU A 842 -17.13 38.15 -35.53
C GLU A 842 -16.39 39.46 -35.18
N GLU A 843 -16.07 40.26 -36.19
CA GLU A 843 -15.35 41.53 -36.04
C GLU A 843 -16.22 42.56 -35.31
N THR A 844 -15.88 42.86 -34.06
CA THR A 844 -16.36 44.06 -33.35
C THR A 844 -15.20 44.75 -32.63
N GLU A 845 -15.24 46.08 -32.63
CA GLU A 845 -14.09 46.97 -32.46
C GLU A 845 -13.64 47.18 -31.00
N ASP A 846 -12.32 47.31 -30.83
CA ASP A 846 -11.58 48.04 -29.79
C ASP A 846 -12.12 48.10 -28.34
N ILE A 847 -11.54 47.26 -27.46
CA ILE A 847 -11.08 47.69 -26.13
C ILE A 847 -9.67 47.11 -25.88
N GLN A 848 -8.67 47.99 -25.75
CA GLN A 848 -7.30 47.61 -25.39
C GLN A 848 -7.18 47.23 -23.90
N MET A 849 -6.32 46.25 -23.61
CA MET A 849 -5.75 46.02 -22.27
C MET A 849 -4.21 45.94 -22.39
N PRO A 850 -3.44 46.33 -21.35
CA PRO A 850 -2.07 46.78 -21.52
C PRO A 850 -1.01 45.67 -21.38
N ASP A 851 0.11 45.87 -22.07
CA ASP A 851 1.35 45.09 -21.90
C ASP A 851 1.96 45.29 -20.50
N VAL A 852 2.48 44.20 -19.91
CA VAL A 852 3.39 44.27 -18.75
C VAL A 852 4.64 43.45 -19.09
N SER A 853 5.68 44.14 -19.55
CA SER A 853 7.03 43.61 -19.69
C SER A 853 7.77 43.66 -18.35
N ILE A 854 8.41 42.55 -17.97
CA ILE A 854 9.30 42.48 -16.81
C ILE A 854 10.66 43.10 -17.17
N SER A 855 11.22 43.96 -16.32
CA SER A 855 12.62 44.39 -16.40
C SER A 855 13.20 44.65 -15.00
N ASP A 856 14.36 44.08 -14.74
CA ASP A 856 15.08 44.15 -13.46
C ASP A 856 15.80 45.49 -13.21
N SER A 857 16.27 45.60 -11.96
CA SER A 857 17.43 46.35 -11.46
C SER A 857 17.23 47.80 -10.99
N GLU A 858 17.77 48.02 -9.80
CA GLU A 858 17.87 49.30 -9.09
C GLU A 858 19.01 50.15 -9.67
N ASN A 859 18.83 51.48 -9.75
CA ASN A 859 19.79 52.43 -9.18
C ASN A 859 19.24 53.86 -9.10
N GLU A 860 19.86 54.65 -8.21
CA GLU A 860 19.42 55.97 -7.76
C GLU A 860 19.54 57.08 -8.82
N GLY A 861 18.67 58.10 -8.76
CA GLY A 861 18.79 59.32 -9.56
C GLY A 861 17.73 60.39 -9.21
N ILE A 862 18.17 61.54 -8.72
CA ILE A 862 17.32 62.64 -8.22
C ILE A 862 17.04 63.69 -9.31
N SER A 863 15.91 64.42 -9.15
CA SER A 863 15.57 65.78 -9.64
C SER A 863 14.67 65.97 -10.87
N ASN A 864 13.48 66.51 -10.54
CA ASN A 864 12.82 67.73 -11.05
C ASN A 864 12.42 67.94 -12.53
N GLU A 865 11.15 68.35 -12.62
CA GLU A 865 10.59 69.43 -13.46
C GLU A 865 10.10 69.13 -14.90
N GLU A 866 8.97 69.77 -15.18
CA GLU A 866 8.15 69.80 -16.40
C GLU A 866 8.80 70.68 -17.51
N PRO A 867 8.16 70.92 -18.68
CA PRO A 867 7.62 69.95 -19.65
C PRO A 867 7.99 70.31 -21.12
N CYS A 868 7.38 69.57 -22.06
CA CYS A 868 7.02 69.96 -23.44
C CYS A 868 8.00 69.83 -24.63
N ASP A 869 7.36 69.36 -25.71
CA ASP A 869 7.53 69.71 -27.14
C ASP A 869 8.72 69.21 -27.99
N ASN A 870 8.37 68.17 -28.77
CA ASN A 870 8.36 68.15 -30.26
C ASN A 870 9.67 68.08 -31.08
N THR A 871 9.53 67.41 -32.23
CA THR A 871 10.38 67.47 -33.45
C THR A 871 11.84 67.02 -33.29
N GLU A 872 12.51 66.37 -34.24
CA GLU A 872 12.21 65.61 -35.46
C GLU A 872 13.63 65.20 -35.97
N GLU A 873 13.72 64.10 -36.71
CA GLU A 873 14.71 63.86 -37.77
C GLU A 873 16.24 63.72 -37.50
N ASN A 874 16.73 62.59 -38.03
CA ASN A 874 17.92 62.45 -38.90
C ASN A 874 19.36 62.45 -38.32
N ASN A 875 19.97 61.25 -38.44
CA ASN A 875 21.24 60.96 -39.16
C ASN A 875 22.56 61.52 -38.57
N GLU A 876 23.75 60.93 -38.76
CA GLU A 876 24.23 59.91 -39.70
C GLU A 876 25.58 59.30 -39.19
N THR A 877 25.98 58.12 -39.69
CA THR A 877 27.36 57.59 -39.99
C THR A 877 28.65 58.19 -39.35
N ALA A 878 29.78 57.51 -39.13
CA ALA A 878 30.36 56.19 -39.47
C ALA A 878 31.41 55.82 -38.35
N SER A 879 32.21 54.75 -38.32
CA SER A 879 32.90 53.99 -39.39
C SER A 879 33.55 52.69 -38.86
N GLU A 880 33.47 51.61 -39.65
CA GLU A 880 34.61 50.78 -40.17
C GLU A 880 35.86 50.51 -39.27
N LYS A 881 36.44 49.29 -39.19
CA LYS A 881 36.33 48.05 -39.99
C LYS A 881 37.16 46.88 -39.37
N ILE A 882 36.84 45.62 -39.74
CA ILE A 882 37.77 44.44 -39.87
C ILE A 882 38.31 43.85 -38.53
N ASP A 883 38.41 42.52 -38.29
CA ASP A 883 38.52 41.32 -39.15
C ASP A 883 37.80 40.05 -38.60
N ASN A 884 37.70 39.00 -39.43
CA ASN A 884 37.01 37.71 -39.17
C ASN A 884 37.99 36.59 -38.66
N PRO A 885 37.59 35.40 -38.11
CA PRO A 885 36.82 34.38 -38.86
C PRO A 885 35.84 33.45 -38.09
N ASN A 886 34.76 33.08 -38.80
CA ASN A 886 33.94 31.82 -38.82
C ASN A 886 34.25 30.72 -37.78
N SER A 887 33.25 30.04 -37.20
CA SER A 887 32.27 29.20 -37.93
C SER A 887 31.12 28.70 -37.01
N ASP A 888 29.97 28.19 -37.46
CA ASP A 888 29.23 28.33 -38.74
C ASP A 888 27.75 27.90 -38.56
N THR A 889 26.83 28.45 -39.35
CA THR A 889 25.52 27.84 -39.72
C THR A 889 24.79 28.71 -40.75
N LYS A 890 24.19 28.10 -41.78
CA LYS A 890 23.26 28.77 -42.70
C LYS A 890 22.03 27.92 -42.99
N ASN A 891 20.87 28.56 -42.80
CA ASN A 891 19.59 28.48 -43.50
C ASN A 891 19.28 27.26 -44.39
N PHE A 892 18.02 26.82 -44.34
CA PHE A 892 17.16 26.97 -45.53
C PHE A 892 15.69 27.23 -45.16
N ASN A 893 15.08 28.10 -45.98
CA ASN A 893 13.76 28.72 -45.85
C ASN A 893 12.59 27.74 -45.69
N LYS A 894 11.47 28.21 -45.11
CA LYS A 894 10.12 27.74 -45.45
C LYS A 894 9.12 28.89 -45.55
N GLU A 895 8.19 28.69 -46.47
CA GLU A 895 7.19 29.65 -46.95
C GLU A 895 6.13 29.99 -45.90
N GLU A 896 5.53 31.18 -46.01
CA GLU A 896 4.34 31.57 -45.24
C GLU A 896 3.11 30.72 -45.62
N PRO A 897 2.42 30.08 -44.66
CA PRO A 897 1.05 29.63 -44.85
C PRO A 897 0.07 30.72 -44.39
N LYS A 898 -0.95 30.96 -45.20
CA LYS A 898 -2.04 31.92 -44.95
C LYS A 898 -2.71 31.66 -43.59
N LYS A 899 -3.02 32.74 -42.84
CA LYS A 899 -3.83 32.67 -41.61
C LYS A 899 -5.20 32.03 -41.90
N SER A 900 -5.40 30.79 -41.46
CA SER A 900 -6.73 30.25 -41.16
C SER A 900 -7.13 30.73 -39.78
N GLY A 901 -8.36 31.26 -39.63
CA GLY A 901 -8.87 31.70 -38.32
C GLY A 901 -8.76 30.56 -37.29
N SER A 902 -8.17 30.84 -36.14
CA SER A 902 -8.07 29.89 -35.04
C SER A 902 -9.35 29.95 -34.19
N ASP A 903 -10.18 28.93 -34.28
CA ASP A 903 -11.30 28.72 -33.34
C ASP A 903 -10.72 28.65 -31.89
N PHE A 904 -11.10 29.59 -31.03
CA PHE A 904 -10.69 29.64 -29.63
C PHE A 904 -11.75 29.01 -28.69
N VAL A 905 -11.34 28.64 -27.49
CA VAL A 905 -12.21 28.02 -26.46
C VAL A 905 -12.41 29.01 -25.31
N ASN A 906 -13.66 29.39 -25.04
CA ASN A 906 -14.01 30.28 -23.93
C ASN A 906 -14.47 29.46 -22.72
N ALA A 907 -13.95 29.78 -21.53
CA ALA A 907 -14.33 29.19 -20.26
C ALA A 907 -15.12 30.22 -19.43
N HIS A 908 -16.42 29.99 -19.26
CA HIS A 908 -17.33 30.83 -18.47
C HIS A 908 -17.38 30.28 -17.03
N ILE A 909 -16.98 31.10 -16.05
CA ILE A 909 -16.76 30.67 -14.66
C ILE A 909 -17.87 31.20 -13.75
N TYR A 910 -18.47 30.30 -12.98
CA TYR A 910 -19.55 30.55 -12.02
C TYR A 910 -19.13 30.01 -10.65
N PHE A 911 -19.10 30.87 -9.62
CA PHE A 911 -18.75 30.46 -8.25
C PHE A 911 -19.98 29.93 -7.51
N VAL A 912 -19.76 28.92 -6.65
CA VAL A 912 -20.85 28.17 -5.99
C VAL A 912 -21.42 28.91 -4.77
N GLU A 913 -20.63 29.66 -4.02
CA GLU A 913 -21.12 30.46 -2.88
C GLU A 913 -21.95 31.68 -3.33
N GLY A 914 -21.61 32.26 -4.49
CA GLY A 914 -22.31 33.38 -5.12
C GLY A 914 -23.11 33.01 -6.36
N PHE A 915 -23.73 31.82 -6.40
CA PHE A 915 -24.34 31.23 -7.60
C PHE A 915 -25.43 32.14 -8.20
N SER A 916 -25.06 32.84 -9.27
CA SER A 916 -25.79 33.98 -9.85
C SER A 916 -26.02 33.79 -11.35
N GLN A 917 -26.91 34.62 -11.90
CA GLN A 917 -27.46 34.40 -13.24
C GLN A 917 -26.42 34.42 -14.37
N ASN A 918 -25.37 35.26 -14.25
CA ASN A 918 -24.35 35.45 -15.28
C ASN A 918 -22.99 34.91 -14.83
N ALA A 919 -22.12 34.55 -15.78
CA ALA A 919 -20.73 34.18 -15.50
C ALA A 919 -19.99 35.35 -14.82
N LYS A 920 -19.20 35.07 -13.79
CA LYS A 920 -18.43 36.08 -13.05
C LYS A 920 -17.14 36.47 -13.78
N LYS A 921 -16.57 35.54 -14.55
CA LYS A 921 -15.37 35.73 -15.39
C LYS A 921 -15.49 34.86 -16.65
N VAL A 922 -14.94 35.32 -17.76
CA VAL A 922 -14.77 34.54 -19.00
C VAL A 922 -13.31 34.58 -19.39
N ILE A 923 -12.71 33.44 -19.72
CA ILE A 923 -11.27 33.31 -20.02
C ILE A 923 -11.09 32.52 -21.32
N VAL A 924 -10.22 33.01 -22.20
CA VAL A 924 -9.81 32.29 -23.41
C VAL A 924 -8.75 31.25 -23.04
N LEU A 925 -9.01 29.98 -23.34
CA LEU A 925 -8.09 28.88 -23.10
C LEU A 925 -7.17 28.62 -24.31
N PRO A 926 -5.89 28.23 -24.09
CA PRO A 926 -4.94 27.87 -25.15
C PRO A 926 -5.20 26.47 -25.72
N PHE A 927 -6.46 26.09 -25.87
CA PHE A 927 -6.93 24.79 -26.35
C PHE A 927 -7.62 24.92 -27.70
N THR A 928 -7.68 23.84 -28.46
CA THR A 928 -8.41 23.81 -29.74
C THR A 928 -9.86 23.36 -29.51
N LYS A 929 -10.79 23.80 -30.36
CA LYS A 929 -12.20 23.37 -30.34
C LYS A 929 -12.39 21.85 -30.33
N SER A 930 -11.55 21.10 -31.04
CA SER A 930 -11.54 19.63 -31.04
C SER A 930 -11.11 18.99 -29.72
N SER A 931 -10.66 19.78 -28.75
CA SER A 931 -10.21 19.32 -27.42
C SER A 931 -11.29 19.46 -26.34
N ILE A 932 -12.38 20.21 -26.56
CA ILE A 932 -13.34 20.58 -25.49
C ILE A 932 -13.98 19.36 -24.81
N GLU A 933 -14.37 18.36 -25.59
CA GLU A 933 -14.97 17.11 -25.07
C GLU A 933 -13.99 16.33 -24.17
N ASN A 934 -12.68 16.49 -24.39
CA ASN A 934 -11.61 15.84 -23.64
C ASN A 934 -11.07 16.67 -22.45
N ILE A 935 -11.55 17.90 -22.23
CA ILE A 935 -11.15 18.71 -21.07
C ILE A 935 -11.58 18.01 -19.77
N GLN A 936 -10.70 17.90 -18.78
CA GLN A 936 -11.02 17.49 -17.41
C GLN A 936 -10.21 18.32 -16.40
N PHE A 937 -10.71 18.47 -15.17
CA PHE A 937 -9.90 18.96 -14.07
C PHE A 937 -9.23 17.79 -13.34
N SER A 938 -8.01 17.99 -12.86
CA SER A 938 -7.26 17.04 -12.04
C SER A 938 -6.30 17.79 -11.12
N VAL A 939 -5.94 17.20 -9.98
CA VAL A 939 -5.07 17.79 -8.96
C VAL A 939 -3.75 17.04 -8.92
N ILE A 940 -2.65 17.80 -9.00
CA ILE A 940 -1.28 17.29 -8.91
C ILE A 940 -0.80 17.45 -7.46
N ASP A 941 -0.36 16.32 -6.90
CA ASP A 941 0.23 16.19 -5.55
C ASP A 941 -0.59 16.84 -4.42
N LYS A 942 -1.93 16.86 -4.58
CA LYS A 942 -2.89 17.57 -3.70
C LYS A 942 -2.66 19.09 -3.55
N ARG A 943 -1.78 19.70 -4.35
CA ARG A 943 -1.38 21.12 -4.26
C ARG A 943 -1.88 21.95 -5.45
N GLN A 944 -1.64 21.49 -6.68
CA GLN A 944 -1.95 22.26 -7.89
C GLN A 944 -3.19 21.73 -8.61
N ILE A 945 -4.12 22.60 -8.98
CA ILE A 945 -5.25 22.24 -9.87
C ILE A 945 -4.80 22.43 -11.32
N HIS A 946 -5.00 21.42 -12.15
CA HIS A 946 -4.71 21.46 -13.59
C HIS A 946 -5.97 21.17 -14.40
N LEU A 947 -6.22 22.01 -15.40
CA LEU A 947 -7.15 21.72 -16.49
C LEU A 947 -6.39 20.95 -17.56
N ILE A 948 -6.60 19.64 -17.64
CA ILE A 948 -5.94 18.71 -18.56
C ILE A 948 -6.81 18.46 -19.80
N THR A 949 -6.17 18.28 -20.96
CA THR A 949 -6.87 17.89 -22.18
C THR A 949 -5.97 17.09 -23.12
N LEU A 950 -6.58 16.26 -23.96
CA LEU A 950 -5.92 15.50 -25.02
C LEU A 950 -6.46 15.94 -26.38
N ASN A 951 -5.58 16.41 -27.27
CA ASN A 951 -5.95 16.82 -28.63
C ASN A 951 -5.83 15.65 -29.63
N LYS A 952 -6.51 15.75 -30.78
CA LYS A 952 -6.47 14.78 -31.89
C LYS A 952 -5.08 14.61 -32.54
N GLN A 953 -4.16 15.54 -32.25
CA GLN A 953 -2.74 15.44 -32.61
C GLN A 953 -1.90 14.66 -31.58
N GLU A 954 -2.53 13.97 -30.64
CA GLU A 954 -1.86 13.18 -29.60
C GLU A 954 -0.88 14.02 -28.75
N LEU A 955 -1.32 15.24 -28.45
CA LEU A 955 -0.67 16.14 -27.48
C LEU A 955 -1.51 16.14 -26.20
N PHE A 956 -0.94 15.61 -25.12
CA PHE A 956 -1.50 15.68 -23.78
C PHE A 956 -0.96 16.94 -23.10
N GLN A 957 -1.83 17.89 -22.78
CA GLN A 957 -1.42 19.20 -22.28
C GLN A 957 -2.28 19.64 -21.10
N SER A 958 -1.70 20.47 -20.24
CA SER A 958 -2.41 21.09 -19.12
C SER A 958 -2.25 22.61 -19.09
N VAL A 959 -3.19 23.24 -18.38
CA VAL A 959 -3.13 24.62 -17.93
C VAL A 959 -3.30 24.57 -16.42
N MET A 960 -2.39 25.16 -15.67
CA MET A 960 -2.52 25.25 -14.22
C MET A 960 -3.59 26.30 -13.89
N VAL A 961 -4.41 26.02 -12.89
CA VAL A 961 -5.56 26.81 -12.48
C VAL A 961 -5.41 27.17 -11.02
N LYS A 962 -5.47 28.46 -10.71
CA LYS A 962 -5.44 28.97 -9.35
C LYS A 962 -6.78 29.62 -9.03
N ILE A 963 -7.44 29.09 -8.00
CA ILE A 963 -8.76 29.55 -7.55
C ILE A 963 -8.55 30.33 -6.26
N THR A 964 -8.82 31.63 -6.30
CA THR A 964 -8.80 32.49 -5.12
C THR A 964 -10.22 32.57 -4.58
N HIS A 965 -10.48 31.93 -3.44
CA HIS A 965 -11.77 32.05 -2.73
C HIS A 965 -11.97 33.47 -2.20
N ALA A 966 -13.23 33.89 -2.05
CA ALA A 966 -13.57 35.11 -1.32
C ALA A 966 -13.18 34.98 0.16
N LYS A 967 -11.98 35.46 0.49
CA LYS A 967 -11.58 35.71 1.87
C LYS A 967 -11.71 37.20 2.12
N THR A 968 -12.52 37.57 3.12
CA THR A 968 -12.48 38.90 3.73
C THR A 968 -11.16 39.02 4.50
N GLN A 969 -10.06 39.27 3.78
CA GLN A 969 -8.76 39.51 4.39
C GLN A 969 -8.76 40.89 5.02
N TYR A 970 -9.02 40.92 6.33
CA TYR A 970 -8.67 42.05 7.17
C TYR A 970 -7.15 42.07 7.32
N ARG A 971 -6.46 42.80 6.43
CA ARG A 971 -5.03 43.02 6.60
C ARG A 971 -4.83 44.12 7.62
N PHE A 972 -4.39 43.71 8.81
CA PHE A 972 -3.78 44.59 9.80
C PHE A 972 -2.42 45.08 9.24
N GLU A 973 -2.45 46.12 8.39
CA GLU A 973 -1.23 46.89 8.15
C GLU A 973 -0.93 47.65 9.44
N ARG A 974 0.06 47.14 10.19
CA ARG A 974 0.71 47.92 11.24
C ARG A 974 1.24 49.17 10.55
N GLN A 975 0.63 50.33 10.80
CA GLN A 975 1.36 51.56 10.58
C GLN A 975 2.52 51.56 11.57
N SER A 976 3.68 51.10 11.12
CA SER A 976 4.95 51.57 11.65
C SER A 976 5.12 53.02 11.19
N GLN A 977 4.27 53.91 11.71
CA GLN A 977 4.73 55.25 11.98
C GLN A 977 5.93 55.07 12.90
N HIS A 978 7.13 55.19 12.33
CA HIS A 978 8.28 55.57 13.11
C HIS A 978 7.94 56.95 13.65
N ILE A 979 7.31 56.97 14.85
CA ILE A 979 7.18 58.19 15.64
C ILE A 979 8.62 58.65 15.82
N SER A 980 9.01 59.69 15.10
CA SER A 980 10.35 60.24 15.21
C SER A 980 10.46 60.82 16.61
N LEU A 981 11.06 60.06 17.53
CA LEU A 981 11.25 60.48 18.93
C LEU A 981 12.12 61.73 19.06
N GLY A 982 12.66 62.24 17.96
CA GLY A 982 13.57 63.37 17.84
C GLY A 982 15.02 62.90 17.69
N GLN A 983 15.94 63.83 17.91
CA GLN A 983 17.37 63.53 18.04
C GLN A 983 17.88 64.05 19.38
N VAL A 984 18.86 63.38 19.96
CA VAL A 984 19.53 63.80 21.19
C VAL A 984 20.97 64.23 20.95
N LYS A 985 21.45 65.15 21.78
CA LYS A 985 22.81 65.67 21.77
C LYS A 985 23.33 65.84 23.19
N ILE A 986 24.59 65.47 23.37
CA ILE A 986 25.35 65.64 24.60
C ILE A 986 26.39 66.73 24.34
N GLU A 987 26.35 67.83 25.09
CA GLU A 987 27.30 68.94 24.93
C GLU A 987 28.67 68.68 25.59
N ASN A 988 28.72 67.77 26.57
CA ASN A 988 29.95 67.45 27.31
C ASN A 988 29.86 66.04 27.92
N ASN A 989 30.88 65.19 27.78
CA ASN A 989 30.89 63.86 28.42
C ASN A 989 30.84 63.90 29.97
N ARG A 990 30.99 65.07 30.60
CA ARG A 990 30.77 65.27 32.04
C ARG A 990 29.39 65.82 32.40
N SER A 991 28.53 66.18 31.44
CA SER A 991 27.18 66.64 31.74
C SER A 991 26.27 65.47 32.09
N LEU A 992 25.44 65.67 33.13
CA LEU A 992 24.31 64.78 33.44
C LEU A 992 23.10 65.08 32.56
N THR A 993 23.15 66.10 31.70
CA THR A 993 22.01 66.65 30.96
C THR A 993 22.12 66.33 29.48
N ILE A 994 21.00 65.93 28.87
CA ILE A 994 20.87 65.62 27.44
C ILE A 994 19.86 66.59 26.83
N LEU A 995 20.23 67.17 25.68
CA LEU A 995 19.37 68.04 24.90
C LEU A 995 18.66 67.23 23.82
N GLY A 996 17.37 67.47 23.64
CA GLY A 996 16.54 66.93 22.58
C GLY A 996 16.25 67.97 21.50
N LYS A 997 16.10 67.51 20.27
CA LYS A 997 15.60 68.27 19.12
C LYS A 997 14.42 67.50 18.55
N ASP A 998 13.29 68.19 18.41
CA ASP A 998 12.02 67.63 17.95
C ASP A 998 11.52 66.45 18.85
N THR A 999 11.89 66.49 20.14
CA THR A 999 11.54 65.51 21.19
C THR A 999 10.37 66.00 22.04
N MET A 1000 9.59 65.07 22.61
CA MET A 1000 8.51 65.36 23.57
C MET A 1000 8.71 64.58 24.89
N PHE A 1001 9.83 64.81 25.59
CA PHE A 1001 10.25 63.96 26.71
C PHE A 1001 9.22 63.81 27.85
N ASN A 1002 8.36 64.79 28.15
CA ASN A 1002 7.34 64.61 29.20
C ASN A 1002 6.20 63.67 28.78
N ARG A 1003 6.00 63.48 27.48
CA ARG A 1003 5.04 62.53 26.89
C ARG A 1003 5.69 61.16 26.68
N ASP A 1004 6.92 61.15 26.19
CA ASP A 1004 7.58 59.95 25.64
C ASP A 1004 8.47 59.21 26.66
N LEU A 1005 8.85 59.85 27.77
CA LEU A 1005 9.70 59.28 28.83
C LEU A 1005 9.10 59.48 30.23
N ARG A 1006 9.41 58.57 31.15
CA ARG A 1006 9.22 58.72 32.59
C ARG A 1006 10.56 58.70 33.33
N VAL A 1007 10.58 59.30 34.52
CA VAL A 1007 11.74 59.22 35.42
C VAL A 1007 11.97 57.76 35.83
N GLY A 1008 13.19 57.27 35.57
CA GLY A 1008 13.57 55.88 35.76
C GLY A 1008 13.66 55.04 34.48
N ASP A 1009 13.13 55.52 33.35
CA ASP A 1009 13.30 54.87 32.03
C ASP A 1009 14.75 54.96 31.55
N TYR A 1010 15.11 54.19 30.53
CA TYR A 1010 16.45 54.16 29.95
C TYR A 1010 16.48 54.77 28.55
N LEU A 1011 17.39 55.71 28.37
CA LEU A 1011 17.78 56.27 27.09
C LEU A 1011 18.93 55.43 26.51
N ILE A 1012 18.75 54.92 25.30
CA ILE A 1012 19.77 54.16 24.56
C ILE A 1012 20.28 55.04 23.42
N ILE A 1013 21.60 55.20 23.32
CA ILE A 1013 22.26 55.95 22.25
C ILE A 1013 23.40 55.10 21.70
N GLY A 1014 23.25 54.58 20.47
CA GLY A 1014 24.08 53.47 19.99
C GLY A 1014 23.91 52.24 20.88
N ASP A 1015 25.00 51.54 21.18
CA ASP A 1015 24.97 50.34 22.03
C ASP A 1015 24.94 50.65 23.55
N GLU A 1016 24.85 51.93 23.95
CA GLU A 1016 25.00 52.36 25.34
C GLU A 1016 23.70 52.86 25.96
N LYS A 1017 23.33 52.24 27.09
CA LYS A 1017 22.10 52.50 27.86
C LYS A 1017 22.38 53.38 29.08
N ARG A 1018 21.56 54.40 29.35
CA ARG A 1018 21.64 55.27 30.54
C ARG A 1018 20.25 55.58 31.12
N GLN A 1019 20.11 55.47 32.43
CA GLN A 1019 18.84 55.72 33.11
C GLN A 1019 18.56 57.23 33.28
N VAL A 1020 17.33 57.66 33.00
CA VAL A 1020 16.82 59.03 33.20
C VAL A 1020 16.58 59.28 34.69
N SER A 1021 17.21 60.32 35.24
CA SER A 1021 17.12 60.72 36.65
C SER A 1021 16.08 61.81 36.91
N GLU A 1022 15.83 62.68 35.94
CA GLU A 1022 14.90 63.81 36.02
C GLU A 1022 14.56 64.25 34.58
N ILE A 1023 13.30 64.59 34.30
CA ILE A 1023 12.91 65.26 33.05
C ILE A 1023 12.63 66.71 33.42
N ILE A 1024 13.27 67.65 32.74
CA ILE A 1024 13.19 69.09 33.07
C ILE A 1024 12.22 69.80 32.12
N TYR A 1025 12.35 69.50 30.83
CA TYR A 1025 11.52 70.02 29.74
C TYR A 1025 11.41 68.95 28.64
N ASP A 1026 10.46 69.10 27.72
CA ASP A 1026 10.27 68.19 26.58
C ASP A 1026 11.50 68.02 25.66
N ASN A 1027 12.43 68.97 25.74
CA ASN A 1027 13.72 68.99 25.04
C ASN A 1027 14.94 68.93 25.98
N VAL A 1028 14.78 68.70 27.28
CA VAL A 1028 15.89 68.59 28.24
C VAL A 1028 15.60 67.56 29.34
N LEU A 1029 16.43 66.51 29.41
CA LEU A 1029 16.41 65.51 30.48
C LEU A 1029 17.76 65.39 31.18
N LYS A 1030 17.80 64.76 32.35
CA LYS A 1030 19.01 64.31 33.03
C LYS A 1030 19.08 62.80 33.14
N ILE A 1031 20.30 62.28 33.20
CA ILE A 1031 20.62 60.87 33.42
C ILE A 1031 21.32 60.64 34.78
N VAL A 1032 21.38 59.39 35.24
CA VAL A 1032 21.95 59.00 36.55
C VAL A 1032 23.49 58.97 36.57
N LYS A 1033 24.14 58.69 35.43
CA LYS A 1033 25.61 58.64 35.31
C LYS A 1033 26.08 59.51 34.14
N PRO A 1034 27.11 60.36 34.29
CA PRO A 1034 27.69 61.10 33.18
C PRO A 1034 28.60 60.19 32.33
N SER A 1035 28.80 60.55 31.06
CA SER A 1035 29.57 59.85 30.01
C SER A 1035 28.83 58.70 29.32
N PHE A 1036 28.97 58.69 27.99
CA PHE A 1036 28.83 57.56 27.08
C PHE A 1036 30.22 57.33 26.49
N ASP A 1037 30.75 56.11 26.57
CA ASP A 1037 32.17 55.85 26.36
C ASP A 1037 32.56 55.85 24.87
N HIS A 1038 31.60 55.60 23.97
CA HIS A 1038 31.79 55.55 22.52
C HIS A 1038 31.09 56.69 21.74
N PHE A 1039 30.61 57.74 22.42
CA PHE A 1039 29.79 58.79 21.79
C PHE A 1039 30.57 60.07 21.43
N ASN A 1040 30.32 60.61 20.22
CA ASN A 1040 30.90 61.87 19.75
C ASN A 1040 30.15 63.09 20.33
N VAL A 1041 30.77 63.74 21.33
CA VAL A 1041 30.29 64.98 21.95
C VAL A 1041 29.97 66.04 20.90
N GLY A 1042 28.79 66.64 21.00
CA GLY A 1042 28.35 67.75 20.15
C GLY A 1042 27.54 67.36 18.90
N GLN A 1043 27.45 66.07 18.56
CA GLN A 1043 26.65 65.56 17.45
C GLN A 1043 25.20 65.26 17.88
N TRP A 1044 24.26 65.40 16.94
CA TRP A 1044 22.87 64.93 17.08
C TRP A 1044 22.78 63.48 16.60
N SER A 1045 22.13 62.63 17.40
CA SER A 1045 21.95 61.20 17.09
C SER A 1045 20.53 60.75 17.38
N SER A 1046 20.08 59.72 16.66
CA SER A 1046 18.89 58.96 17.05
C SER A 1046 19.12 58.28 18.40
N PHE A 1047 18.02 58.04 19.10
CA PHE A 1047 18.00 57.32 20.37
C PHE A 1047 16.80 56.40 20.42
N GLU A 1048 16.90 55.38 21.25
CA GLU A 1048 15.80 54.50 21.59
C GLU A 1048 15.43 54.70 23.07
N ILE A 1049 14.18 54.43 23.40
CA ILE A 1049 13.64 54.48 24.75
C ILE A 1049 13.33 53.05 25.17
N GLU A 1050 14.03 52.56 26.18
CA GLU A 1050 13.66 51.33 26.88
C GLU A 1050 13.00 51.71 28.19
N GLN A 1051 11.68 51.49 28.29
CA GLN A 1051 10.90 51.80 29.48
C GLN A 1051 11.44 51.01 30.70
N ARG A 1052 11.29 51.59 31.89
CA ARG A 1052 11.61 50.88 33.14
C ARG A 1052 10.75 49.61 33.24
N ASN A 1053 11.32 48.52 33.75
CA ASN A 1053 10.54 47.34 34.11
C ASN A 1053 9.63 47.69 35.29
N THR A 1054 8.36 47.99 35.02
CA THR A 1054 7.29 47.91 36.02
C THR A 1054 6.95 46.44 36.27
N ASN A 1055 6.37 46.16 37.44
CA ASN A 1055 5.92 44.82 37.81
C ASN A 1055 4.48 44.86 38.34
N ASN A 1056 3.61 45.53 37.58
CA ASN A 1056 2.21 45.69 37.96
C ASN A 1056 1.41 44.38 37.75
N GLY A 1057 1.91 43.45 36.91
CA GLY A 1057 1.26 42.17 36.60
C GLY A 1057 0.87 41.30 37.80
N LEU A 1058 1.54 41.41 38.96
CA LEU A 1058 1.14 40.72 40.20
C LEU A 1058 -0.19 41.23 40.79
N ILE A 1059 -0.58 42.48 40.51
CA ILE A 1059 -1.88 43.07 40.89
C ILE A 1059 -2.84 43.05 39.69
N ASP A 1060 -2.35 43.41 38.51
CA ASP A 1060 -3.16 43.52 37.29
C ASP A 1060 -3.68 42.18 36.77
N ALA A 1061 -3.15 41.04 37.24
CA ALA A 1061 -3.68 39.71 36.94
C ALA A 1061 -5.21 39.60 37.17
N TYR A 1062 -5.76 40.26 38.19
CA TYR A 1062 -7.22 40.31 38.37
C TYR A 1062 -7.91 41.10 37.25
N ALA A 1063 -7.39 42.26 36.87
CA ALA A 1063 -7.93 43.05 35.77
C ALA A 1063 -7.88 42.25 34.46
N MET A 1064 -6.74 41.65 34.13
CA MET A 1064 -6.57 40.81 32.93
C MET A 1064 -7.60 39.66 32.89
N VAL A 1065 -7.84 38.99 34.03
CA VAL A 1065 -8.85 37.92 34.12
C VAL A 1065 -10.26 38.47 33.89
N PHE A 1066 -10.68 39.54 34.57
CA PHE A 1066 -12.07 40.01 34.50
C PHE A 1066 -12.37 40.88 33.27
N THR A 1067 -11.36 41.49 32.66
CA THR A 1067 -11.47 42.10 31.33
C THR A 1067 -11.79 41.04 30.29
N LYS A 1068 -11.09 39.90 30.30
CA LYS A 1068 -11.27 38.84 29.31
C LYS A 1068 -12.45 37.90 29.59
N TYR A 1069 -12.59 37.40 30.82
CA TYR A 1069 -13.53 36.32 31.16
C TYR A 1069 -14.82 36.79 31.83
N ALA A 1070 -15.78 35.88 31.99
CA ALA A 1070 -17.02 36.14 32.69
C ALA A 1070 -16.80 36.33 34.20
N THR A 1071 -17.46 37.33 34.77
CA THR A 1071 -17.41 37.60 36.22
C THR A 1071 -18.07 36.48 37.01
N THR A 1072 -19.24 36.01 36.60
CA THR A 1072 -20.02 34.93 37.26
C THR A 1072 -19.37 33.55 37.20
N THR A 1073 -19.72 32.65 38.13
CA THR A 1073 -19.40 31.21 38.04
C THR A 1073 -20.37 30.45 37.12
N PRO A 1074 -19.97 29.30 36.51
CA PRO A 1074 -20.86 28.53 35.61
C PRO A 1074 -22.01 27.80 36.32
N ILE A 1075 -21.83 27.48 37.60
CA ILE A 1075 -22.81 26.80 38.45
C ILE A 1075 -23.42 27.87 39.34
N GLY A 1076 -24.73 28.11 39.21
CA GLY A 1076 -25.47 29.30 39.70
C GLY A 1076 -25.60 29.45 41.22
N ARG A 1077 -24.50 29.30 41.97
CA ARG A 1077 -24.37 29.70 43.36
C ARG A 1077 -24.29 31.22 43.47
N ILE A 1078 -24.63 31.74 44.64
CA ILE A 1078 -24.33 33.13 44.98
C ILE A 1078 -22.81 33.22 45.16
N ASP A 1079 -22.14 33.88 44.21
CA ASP A 1079 -20.68 34.09 44.28
C ASP A 1079 -20.31 34.82 45.58
N ASN A 1080 -19.41 34.24 46.37
CA ASN A 1080 -18.83 34.90 47.53
C ASN A 1080 -17.93 36.08 47.09
N PRO A 1081 -17.76 37.11 47.93
CA PRO A 1081 -16.90 38.24 47.61
C PRO A 1081 -15.41 37.84 47.65
N LEU A 1082 -14.77 37.82 46.49
CA LEU A 1082 -13.33 37.52 46.32
C LEU A 1082 -12.46 38.45 47.18
N LYS A 1083 -11.57 37.88 48.00
CA LYS A 1083 -10.62 38.58 48.86
C LYS A 1083 -9.18 38.27 48.44
N ALA A 1084 -8.35 39.30 48.36
CA ALA A 1084 -6.93 39.20 48.08
C ALA A 1084 -6.11 39.82 49.22
N THR A 1085 -5.21 39.05 49.83
CA THR A 1085 -4.22 39.52 50.80
C THR A 1085 -2.85 39.58 50.12
N PHE A 1086 -2.33 40.80 49.90
CA PHE A 1086 -0.99 41.03 49.36
C PHE A 1086 0.03 40.96 50.50
N ALA A 1087 0.93 39.98 50.44
CA ALA A 1087 1.86 39.67 51.51
C ALA A 1087 3.31 39.83 51.06
N ALA A 1088 4.01 40.79 51.67
CA ALA A 1088 5.35 41.16 51.24
C ALA A 1088 6.45 40.66 52.18
N ASP A 1089 7.50 40.10 51.58
CA ASP A 1089 8.72 39.63 52.23
C ASP A 1089 9.65 40.82 52.50
N VAL A 1090 9.35 41.56 53.58
CA VAL A 1090 9.99 42.82 53.99
C VAL A 1090 10.26 42.78 55.50
N SER A 1091 11.30 43.48 55.97
CA SER A 1091 11.61 43.56 57.40
C SER A 1091 10.51 44.24 58.24
N GLU A 1092 10.41 43.87 59.53
CA GLU A 1092 9.42 44.37 60.49
C GLU A 1092 9.39 45.91 60.66
N ASN A 1093 10.44 46.62 60.25
CA ASN A 1093 10.56 48.08 60.35
C ASN A 1093 9.92 48.86 59.19
N SER A 1094 9.23 48.18 58.26
CA SER A 1094 8.60 48.81 57.09
C SER A 1094 7.23 49.45 57.42
N GLU A 1095 6.88 50.55 56.75
CA GLU A 1095 5.61 51.28 56.97
C GLU A 1095 4.39 50.53 56.39
N VAL A 1096 3.92 49.49 57.09
CA VAL A 1096 2.81 48.61 56.64
C VAL A 1096 1.56 49.39 56.20
N ALA A 1097 1.13 50.38 56.97
CA ALA A 1097 -0.06 51.19 56.68
C ALA A 1097 0.05 52.03 55.39
N SER A 1098 1.28 52.38 54.98
CA SER A 1098 1.57 53.14 53.76
C SER A 1098 1.27 52.30 52.51
N TYR A 1099 1.70 51.04 52.50
CA TYR A 1099 1.47 50.12 51.38
C TYR A 1099 0.03 49.58 51.33
N GLU A 1100 -0.59 49.30 52.47
CA GLU A 1100 -2.00 48.90 52.52
C GLU A 1100 -2.91 49.93 51.82
N THR A 1101 -2.73 51.20 52.17
CA THR A 1101 -3.50 52.31 51.58
C THR A 1101 -3.25 52.47 50.07
N LYS A 1102 -2.00 52.28 49.62
CA LYS A 1102 -1.64 52.33 48.20
C LYS A 1102 -2.29 51.21 47.40
N ILE A 1103 -2.22 49.97 47.90
CA ILE A 1103 -2.80 48.78 47.26
C ILE A 1103 -4.32 48.89 47.17
N GLN A 1104 -5.01 49.23 48.27
CA GLN A 1104 -6.46 49.41 48.26
C GLN A 1104 -6.92 50.49 47.25
N LYS A 1105 -6.19 51.61 47.20
CA LYS A 1105 -6.47 52.71 46.25
C LYS A 1105 -6.19 52.31 44.79
N TYR A 1106 -5.15 51.52 44.55
CA TYR A 1106 -4.80 51.02 43.21
C TYR A 1106 -5.87 50.03 42.72
N VAL A 1107 -6.18 49.00 43.50
CA VAL A 1107 -7.19 47.98 43.17
C VAL A 1107 -8.57 48.59 42.92
N ALA A 1108 -8.98 49.60 43.72
CA ALA A 1108 -10.25 50.29 43.50
C ALA A 1108 -10.29 51.02 42.15
N LYS A 1109 -9.23 51.74 41.77
CA LYS A 1109 -9.10 52.39 40.45
C LYS A 1109 -9.05 51.38 39.31
N MET A 1110 -8.32 50.28 39.49
CA MET A 1110 -8.18 49.19 38.53
C MET A 1110 -9.55 48.58 38.17
N PHE A 1111 -10.39 48.28 39.16
CA PHE A 1111 -11.73 47.75 38.88
C PHE A 1111 -12.71 48.78 38.30
N GLU A 1112 -12.61 50.06 38.63
CA GLU A 1112 -13.40 51.10 37.95
C GLU A 1112 -12.98 51.26 36.48
N LYS A 1113 -11.69 51.08 36.14
CA LYS A 1113 -11.22 51.00 34.74
C LYS A 1113 -11.85 49.80 34.00
N VAL A 1114 -11.70 48.58 34.53
CA VAL A 1114 -12.29 47.35 33.93
C VAL A 1114 -13.80 47.47 33.71
N LYS A 1115 -14.51 48.11 34.64
CA LYS A 1115 -15.96 48.38 34.57
C LYS A 1115 -16.33 49.43 33.52
N LYS A 1116 -15.50 50.45 33.31
CA LYS A 1116 -15.67 51.44 32.23
C LYS A 1116 -15.45 50.80 30.85
N GLU A 1117 -14.42 49.98 30.73
CA GLU A 1117 -14.01 49.35 29.47
C GLU A 1117 -14.99 48.26 29.03
N THR A 1118 -15.23 47.23 29.86
CA THR A 1118 -15.94 46.03 29.41
C THR A 1118 -17.47 46.09 29.45
N LYS A 1119 -18.07 47.13 30.04
CA LYS A 1119 -19.53 47.24 30.31
C LYS A 1119 -20.13 46.03 31.09
N LYS A 1120 -19.33 45.09 31.62
CA LYS A 1120 -19.76 43.82 32.24
C LYS A 1120 -20.52 44.00 33.56
N PRO A 1121 -21.46 43.10 33.91
CA PRO A 1121 -22.12 43.11 35.20
C PRO A 1121 -21.09 42.86 36.32
N SER A 1122 -20.94 43.85 37.20
CA SER A 1122 -19.91 43.88 38.24
C SER A 1122 -20.10 42.87 39.38
N GLY A 1123 -21.22 42.14 39.41
CA GLY A 1123 -21.41 40.92 40.21
C GLY A 1123 -20.85 40.98 41.64
N HIS A 1124 -20.05 39.97 42.00
CA HIS A 1124 -19.33 39.88 43.27
C HIS A 1124 -18.11 40.82 43.37
N LEU A 1125 -17.58 41.32 42.24
CA LEU A 1125 -16.42 42.24 42.21
C LEU A 1125 -16.72 43.58 42.91
N LYS A 1126 -18.00 43.99 43.00
CA LYS A 1126 -18.44 45.13 43.83
C LYS A 1126 -18.02 45.04 45.30
N HIS A 1127 -17.69 43.85 45.77
CA HIS A 1127 -17.33 43.56 47.15
C HIS A 1127 -15.91 42.97 47.28
N PHE A 1128 -15.07 43.12 46.25
CA PHE A 1128 -13.68 42.69 46.28
C PHE A 1128 -12.92 43.35 47.46
N LYS A 1129 -12.23 42.55 48.26
CA LYS A 1129 -11.48 43.03 49.43
C LYS A 1129 -9.98 42.88 49.22
N ALA A 1130 -9.26 44.00 49.16
CA ALA A 1130 -7.80 44.02 49.15
C ALA A 1130 -7.26 44.29 50.57
N GLY A 1131 -6.43 43.39 51.10
CA GLY A 1131 -5.66 43.57 52.33
C GLY A 1131 -4.16 43.53 52.06
N TYR A 1132 -3.36 44.04 53.00
CA TYR A 1132 -1.91 43.97 52.96
C TYR A 1132 -1.35 43.43 54.28
N THR A 1133 -0.27 42.65 54.22
CA THR A 1133 0.41 42.14 55.42
C THR A 1133 1.89 41.86 55.15
N ILE A 1134 2.67 41.66 56.21
CA ILE A 1134 4.03 41.14 56.12
C ILE A 1134 3.98 39.61 56.03
N PHE A 1135 4.86 39.04 55.21
CA PHE A 1135 5.01 37.60 54.94
C PHE A 1135 4.99 36.70 56.20
N GLU A 1136 5.61 37.16 57.28
CA GLU A 1136 5.75 36.39 58.52
C GLU A 1136 4.41 36.27 59.27
N ASN A 1137 3.62 37.36 59.29
CA ASN A 1137 2.34 37.49 60.00
C ASN A 1137 1.17 36.71 59.37
N LEU A 1138 1.35 36.08 58.20
CA LEU A 1138 0.30 35.29 57.54
C LEU A 1138 -0.12 34.06 58.36
N ILE A 1139 -1.39 34.00 58.76
CA ILE A 1139 -2.02 32.84 59.43
C ILE A 1139 -3.03 32.18 58.49
N LEU A 1140 -2.62 31.08 57.85
CA LEU A 1140 -3.43 30.37 56.83
C LEU A 1140 -4.80 29.88 57.35
N ASN A 1141 -4.98 29.65 58.65
CA ASN A 1141 -6.26 29.23 59.21
C ASN A 1141 -7.31 30.36 59.18
N GLU A 1142 -6.90 31.61 59.39
CA GLU A 1142 -7.79 32.78 59.45
C GLU A 1142 -8.24 33.23 58.05
N GLU A 1143 -7.40 32.99 57.05
CA GLU A 1143 -7.66 33.30 55.64
C GLU A 1143 -8.40 32.19 54.88
N SER A 1144 -8.70 31.06 55.54
CA SER A 1144 -9.30 29.89 54.89
C SER A 1144 -10.82 29.96 54.74
N THR A 1145 -11.32 29.68 53.54
CA THR A 1145 -12.76 29.47 53.26
C THR A 1145 -13.10 27.98 53.25
N GLU A 1146 -14.31 27.62 53.65
CA GLU A 1146 -14.78 26.23 53.73
C GLU A 1146 -15.69 25.87 52.55
N TYR A 1147 -15.40 24.73 51.89
CA TYR A 1147 -16.08 24.25 50.70
C TYR A 1147 -16.57 22.82 50.93
N GLN A 1148 -17.73 22.49 50.36
CA GLN A 1148 -18.17 21.09 50.23
C GLN A 1148 -17.32 20.41 49.16
N PHE A 1149 -16.70 19.27 49.49
CA PHE A 1149 -15.61 18.76 48.67
C PHE A 1149 -16.06 18.22 47.30
N GLY A 1150 -17.23 17.57 47.22
CA GLY A 1150 -17.78 17.11 45.95
C GLY A 1150 -18.11 18.29 45.03
N GLU A 1151 -18.84 19.27 45.54
CA GLU A 1151 -19.21 20.52 44.83
C GLU A 1151 -17.99 21.27 44.28
N TRP A 1152 -16.91 21.35 45.07
CA TRP A 1152 -15.66 21.98 44.64
C TRP A 1152 -14.93 21.20 43.53
N ILE A 1153 -14.98 19.86 43.58
CA ILE A 1153 -14.47 19.01 42.49
C ILE A 1153 -15.31 19.17 41.21
N ILE A 1154 -16.64 19.28 41.32
CA ILE A 1154 -17.53 19.58 40.18
C ILE A 1154 -17.15 20.94 39.58
N GLN A 1155 -16.97 21.98 40.41
CA GLN A 1155 -16.49 23.29 39.95
C GLN A 1155 -15.16 23.20 39.21
N LEU A 1156 -14.18 22.43 39.72
CA LEU A 1156 -12.90 22.21 39.05
C LEU A 1156 -13.06 21.60 37.65
N PHE A 1157 -13.93 20.61 37.47
CA PHE A 1157 -14.14 19.96 36.17
C PHE A 1157 -14.89 20.87 35.18
N CYS A 1158 -15.88 21.64 35.64
CA CYS A 1158 -16.61 22.58 34.79
C CYS A 1158 -15.79 23.80 34.33
N LEU A 1159 -14.54 23.97 34.81
CA LEU A 1159 -13.66 25.07 34.38
C LEU A 1159 -12.95 24.80 33.04
N ILE A 1160 -12.82 23.54 32.63
CA ILE A 1160 -12.15 23.17 31.38
C ILE A 1160 -13.18 22.52 30.45
N PRO A 1161 -13.42 23.09 29.25
CA PRO A 1161 -14.36 22.50 28.30
C PRO A 1161 -13.83 21.16 27.80
N ILE A 1162 -14.70 20.14 27.72
CA ILE A 1162 -14.35 18.90 27.04
C ILE A 1162 -14.39 19.12 25.53
N GLN A 1163 -13.27 18.80 24.89
CA GLN A 1163 -13.15 18.71 23.44
C GLN A 1163 -13.75 17.36 23.02
N ILE A 1164 -14.90 17.36 22.34
CA ILE A 1164 -15.60 16.11 21.97
C ILE A 1164 -15.18 15.55 20.60
N ALA A 1165 -14.53 16.38 19.78
CA ALA A 1165 -14.00 16.01 18.48
C ALA A 1165 -12.97 17.04 17.99
N ILE A 1166 -12.18 16.67 16.98
CA ILE A 1166 -11.27 17.56 16.24
C ILE A 1166 -11.54 17.39 14.74
N ALA A 1167 -11.49 18.47 13.98
CA ALA A 1167 -11.34 18.42 12.53
C ALA A 1167 -9.83 18.49 12.19
N ARG A 1168 -9.26 17.40 11.66
CA ARG A 1168 -7.86 17.33 11.19
C ARG A 1168 -7.88 16.71 9.79
N ASP A 1169 -7.13 17.29 8.84
CA ASP A 1169 -6.98 16.77 7.47
C ASP A 1169 -8.30 16.47 6.71
N ASN A 1170 -9.34 17.30 6.95
CA ASN A 1170 -10.73 17.14 6.49
C ASN A 1170 -11.51 15.94 7.07
N GLU A 1171 -11.00 15.28 8.10
CA GLU A 1171 -11.67 14.20 8.82
C GLU A 1171 -12.21 14.69 10.18
N PHE A 1172 -13.35 14.13 10.61
CA PHE A 1172 -13.94 14.37 11.92
C PHE A 1172 -13.49 13.25 12.88
N VAL A 1173 -12.56 13.58 13.77
CA VAL A 1173 -11.99 12.65 14.74
C VAL A 1173 -12.74 12.80 16.07
N PRO A 1174 -13.63 11.88 16.46
CA PRO A 1174 -14.26 11.91 17.77
C PRO A 1174 -13.21 11.66 18.87
N LEU A 1175 -13.36 12.35 20.00
CA LEU A 1175 -12.51 12.15 21.18
C LEU A 1175 -13.30 11.46 22.29
N GLN A 1176 -12.65 10.51 22.96
CA GLN A 1176 -13.18 9.84 24.14
C GLN A 1176 -12.62 10.54 25.37
N ASP A 1177 -13.50 11.04 26.24
CA ASP A 1177 -13.15 11.77 27.46
C ASP A 1177 -12.26 13.02 27.25
N GLY A 1178 -12.21 13.56 26.02
CA GLY A 1178 -11.35 14.67 25.63
C GLY A 1178 -9.96 14.28 25.12
N VAL A 1179 -9.70 12.99 24.91
CA VAL A 1179 -8.42 12.44 24.45
C VAL A 1179 -8.62 11.62 23.17
N PHE A 1180 -7.60 11.59 22.32
CA PHE A 1180 -7.57 10.71 21.15
C PHE A 1180 -7.28 9.27 21.59
N SER A 1181 -8.17 8.33 21.25
CA SER A 1181 -7.98 6.91 21.53
C SER A 1181 -7.80 6.13 20.23
N PRO A 1182 -6.65 5.47 20.01
CA PRO A 1182 -6.40 4.68 18.80
C PRO A 1182 -7.24 3.39 18.75
N GLU A 1183 -8.01 3.08 19.80
CA GLU A 1183 -8.98 1.98 19.81
C GLU A 1183 -10.27 2.36 19.05
N ILE A 1184 -10.53 3.66 18.84
CA ILE A 1184 -11.68 4.17 18.07
C ILE A 1184 -11.43 4.08 16.56
N ASP A 1185 -10.16 4.13 16.14
CA ASP A 1185 -9.74 3.90 14.75
C ASP A 1185 -9.88 2.42 14.31
N GLN A 1186 -10.24 1.52 15.23
CA GLN A 1186 -10.61 0.15 14.88
C GLN A 1186 -12.15 0.03 14.82
N PRO A 1187 -12.76 -0.06 13.62
CA PRO A 1187 -14.19 -0.29 13.49
C PRO A 1187 -14.56 -1.70 13.96
N THR A 1188 -14.82 -1.84 15.26
CA THR A 1188 -15.46 -3.02 15.83
C THR A 1188 -16.94 -3.02 15.43
N PHE A 1189 -17.23 -3.73 14.34
CA PHE A 1189 -18.58 -3.92 13.82
C PHE A 1189 -19.46 -4.68 14.83
N ASP A 1190 -20.19 -3.95 15.67
CA ASP A 1190 -21.19 -4.54 16.57
C ASP A 1190 -22.56 -3.84 16.48
N GLU A 1191 -23.48 -4.60 15.89
CA GLU A 1191 -24.94 -4.48 15.86
C GLU A 1191 -25.60 -3.09 15.62
N GLY A 1192 -26.13 -2.93 14.40
CA GLY A 1192 -27.50 -2.44 14.19
C GLY A 1192 -27.73 -0.93 14.07
N TYR A 1193 -26.76 -0.09 14.44
CA TYR A 1193 -26.87 1.38 14.34
C TYR A 1193 -25.67 1.91 13.53
N GLY A 1194 -25.94 2.68 12.46
CA GLY A 1194 -24.91 3.15 11.51
C GLY A 1194 -23.90 4.15 12.10
N LEU A 1195 -23.13 4.85 11.25
CA LEU A 1195 -22.01 5.73 11.68
C LEU A 1195 -22.30 6.64 12.89
N ILE A 1196 -23.50 7.21 12.99
CA ILE A 1196 -23.92 8.05 14.13
C ILE A 1196 -24.05 7.24 15.42
N GLY A 1197 -24.54 5.99 15.33
CA GLY A 1197 -24.65 5.05 16.44
C GLY A 1197 -23.29 4.62 16.98
N SER A 1198 -22.34 4.25 16.12
CA SER A 1198 -20.97 3.94 16.54
C SER A 1198 -20.26 5.17 17.12
N VAL A 1199 -20.35 6.33 16.48
CA VAL A 1199 -19.80 7.59 17.02
C VAL A 1199 -20.44 7.96 18.37
N SER A 1200 -21.76 7.78 18.54
CA SER A 1200 -22.43 8.03 19.83
C SER A 1200 -22.09 7.02 20.93
N LYS A 1201 -21.63 5.81 20.57
CA LYS A 1201 -21.08 4.81 21.52
C LYS A 1201 -19.60 5.08 21.85
N ALA A 1202 -18.86 5.75 20.96
CA ALA A 1202 -17.43 6.06 21.12
C ALA A 1202 -17.16 7.42 21.81
N ILE A 1203 -18.08 8.39 21.68
CA ILE A 1203 -18.00 9.66 22.41
C ILE A 1203 -18.48 9.45 23.85
N SER A 1204 -17.57 9.62 24.80
CA SER A 1204 -17.87 9.73 26.23
C SER A 1204 -17.50 11.13 26.75
N PHE A 1205 -18.24 11.60 27.75
CA PHE A 1205 -18.05 12.91 28.37
C PHE A 1205 -17.27 12.82 29.70
N GLY A 1206 -16.70 11.66 30.02
CA GLY A 1206 -15.84 11.39 31.16
C GLY A 1206 -16.39 11.94 32.47
N TRP A 1207 -15.69 12.93 33.01
CA TRP A 1207 -16.03 13.63 34.26
C TRP A 1207 -17.45 14.20 34.28
N TYR A 1208 -17.96 14.66 33.13
CA TYR A 1208 -19.27 15.29 33.03
C TYR A 1208 -20.40 14.25 33.11
N GLU A 1209 -20.16 12.98 32.79
CA GLU A 1209 -21.17 11.91 32.94
C GLU A 1209 -21.57 11.74 34.40
N ALA A 1210 -20.58 11.72 35.31
CA ALA A 1210 -20.82 11.67 36.75
C ALA A 1210 -21.49 12.97 37.28
N ILE A 1211 -21.25 14.12 36.63
CA ILE A 1211 -21.90 15.40 36.99
C ILE A 1211 -23.36 15.40 36.55
N PHE A 1212 -23.65 14.89 35.34
CA PHE A 1212 -25.02 14.71 34.84
C PHE A 1212 -25.80 13.67 35.67
N GLU A 1213 -25.15 12.59 36.14
CA GLU A 1213 -25.76 11.64 37.09
C GLU A 1213 -26.09 12.34 38.43
N HIS A 1214 -25.20 13.21 38.93
CA HIS A 1214 -25.42 13.91 40.20
C HIS A 1214 -26.53 14.98 40.14
N TYR A 1215 -26.67 15.65 39.01
CA TYR A 1215 -27.70 16.68 38.78
C TYR A 1215 -28.84 16.20 37.87
N ALA A 1216 -29.11 14.90 37.83
CA ALA A 1216 -30.14 14.30 36.96
C ALA A 1216 -31.56 14.89 37.15
N ASP A 1217 -31.84 15.42 38.35
CA ASP A 1217 -33.12 16.06 38.70
C ASP A 1217 -33.20 17.57 38.32
N LEU A 1218 -32.16 18.14 37.70
CA LEU A 1218 -32.08 19.56 37.32
C LEU A 1218 -32.04 19.78 35.80
N GLU A 1219 -32.55 20.92 35.33
CA GLU A 1219 -32.44 21.31 33.92
C GLU A 1219 -31.00 21.69 33.55
N VAL A 1220 -30.38 20.91 32.65
CA VAL A 1220 -29.02 21.16 32.15
C VAL A 1220 -29.06 21.99 30.87
N LYS A 1221 -28.40 23.15 30.88
CA LYS A 1221 -28.17 23.97 29.68
C LYS A 1221 -26.76 23.71 29.12
N VAL A 1222 -26.69 22.96 28.02
CA VAL A 1222 -25.44 22.74 27.28
C VAL A 1222 -25.13 23.95 26.39
N ILE A 1223 -23.89 24.44 26.44
CA ILE A 1223 -23.38 25.49 25.55
C ILE A 1223 -22.18 24.90 24.81
N SER A 1224 -22.32 24.67 23.51
CA SER A 1224 -21.24 24.20 22.62
C SER A 1224 -20.69 25.35 21.77
N SER A 1225 -19.47 25.20 21.29
CA SER A 1225 -18.86 26.10 20.30
C SER A 1225 -17.94 25.30 19.37
N MET A 1226 -17.80 25.79 18.13
CA MET A 1226 -17.04 25.15 17.06
C MET A 1226 -16.30 26.25 16.30
N GLY A 1227 -14.98 26.13 16.16
CA GLY A 1227 -14.13 27.15 15.53
C GLY A 1227 -12.67 27.09 15.99
N GLU A 1228 -11.79 27.77 15.26
CA GLU A 1228 -10.33 27.72 15.43
C GLU A 1228 -9.82 28.32 16.76
N GLN A 1229 -10.60 29.22 17.38
CA GLN A 1229 -10.37 29.69 18.75
C GLN A 1229 -11.67 29.66 19.57
N SER A 1230 -11.95 28.53 20.22
CA SER A 1230 -13.03 28.39 21.23
C SER A 1230 -12.68 29.07 22.57
N CYS A 1231 -12.35 30.37 22.53
CA CYS A 1231 -11.99 31.15 23.70
C CYS A 1231 -13.22 31.54 24.56
N GLY A 1232 -13.68 30.58 25.38
CA GLY A 1232 -14.46 30.84 26.61
C GLY A 1232 -15.86 31.44 26.43
N LYS A 1233 -16.85 30.56 26.24
CA LYS A 1233 -18.25 30.82 26.62
C LYS A 1233 -18.56 30.14 27.95
#